data_AF-A0A6I4MWC9-F1
#
_entry.id   AF-A0A6I4MWC9-F1
#
_cell.length_a   1.000
_cell.length_b   1.000
_cell.length_c   1.000
_cell.angle_alpha   90.00
_cell.angle_beta   90.00
_cell.angle_gamma   90.00
#
_symmetry.space_group_name_H-M   'P 1'
#
loop_
_entity.id
_entity.type
_entity.pdbx_description
1 polymer ?
#
loop_
_entity_poly.entity_id
_entity_poly.type
_entity_poly.pdbx_seq_one_letter_code
_entity_poly.pdbx_strand_id
1 'polypeptide(L)'
;MAADHREETALELLVHGVGGTTSEEMLGDPRTVRISGDETAAVFRRTEDADAEKRPDDYRGKPVPEAYVWCNLTSGNGSRALWLLLLPFMVVNLAHWMRPTSRRMRKTVRTYGLLVRLTGLSLTVLLVAAACEVAIDLTAWQCAGTPACAADRSWLGFLATDASGHGGWWSQPGRRLAFAALLPAALTGLLWYLSQRTWSAYESQTPLPHQADPEEEPGRTALGKPGFWYGRRLVARLRAAHTAAGFLTVAAAVGTSAARHDRRAGGPALLDALGWILDVTLVLGGGIVVLVVWRRGRSENKLDRHLDEKLIRSLPLGALTLLVLTLLYAGWSRPDWTSQGRLPGNATFGTIALGQGLLVIALAVVARLLYRTAPDPRTALRGFAGPAVAMLACALGGVMSGGGAQRVADWLDGAGAPGSGGTIDGPPVLLTWQASVIPPLLVVVAALCGWLGVRTLRRARRDRPNIPGEYPGEPKDAARSRRIAGTRARAALTDRAPLLVGITSAVTLLLGAGALVGAWVSEEVPSEAAQGLPLFFEGAAETSQALGSWLIGFGFILFVTWGRRAYRDPSARRTIGILWDVGTFWPRAAHPFAPPCYAERAVPDLTWRMHTWTRATRATGGRLVISGHSQGSVLAAAAAWQLWPSVRKRVGLLTYGSPLERLYGRWFPAHFGPAALSSLHREVDCWRNLHRTTDPIGGPVRVQPDGDGPQVDREALKDPLVYGRTEEHPLPAPILGHGDYQADPAFAEERARLLARLKPAVPTPRPEATLTAAPADPPDTAG
;
A
#
# COMPACT_ATOMS: atom_id res chain seq x y z
N MET A 1 48.95 -13.44 34.64
CA MET A 1 48.07 -14.12 33.68
C MET A 1 47.28 -13.06 32.93
N ALA A 2 47.67 -12.76 31.69
CA ALA A 2 46.91 -11.87 30.83
C ALA A 2 45.61 -12.58 30.42
N ALA A 3 44.47 -11.96 30.65
CA ALA A 3 43.20 -12.45 30.14
C ALA A 3 43.27 -12.38 28.60
N ASP A 4 43.28 -13.55 27.96
CA ASP A 4 43.18 -13.73 26.52
C ASP A 4 41.82 -13.20 26.07
N HIS A 5 41.76 -11.90 25.74
CA HIS A 5 40.59 -11.28 25.14
C HIS A 5 40.43 -11.79 23.71
N ARG A 6 39.82 -12.95 23.55
CA ARG A 6 39.34 -13.43 22.24
C ARG A 6 38.38 -12.38 21.68
N GLU A 7 38.83 -11.54 20.75
CA GLU A 7 37.95 -10.67 19.96
C GLU A 7 37.04 -11.59 19.14
N GLU A 8 35.82 -11.83 19.64
CA GLU A 8 34.86 -12.70 18.96
C GLU A 8 34.26 -12.05 17.69
N THR A 9 33.81 -12.95 16.82
CA THR A 9 33.26 -12.74 15.49
C THR A 9 32.15 -11.68 15.48
N ALA A 10 32.28 -10.66 14.63
CA ALA A 10 31.20 -9.70 14.38
C ALA A 10 30.21 -10.24 13.34
N LEU A 11 28.97 -9.75 13.32
CA LEU A 11 27.98 -10.08 12.28
C LEU A 11 27.68 -8.87 11.40
N GLU A 12 27.59 -9.09 10.09
CA GLU A 12 26.94 -8.17 9.16
C GLU A 12 25.67 -8.82 8.63
N LEU A 13 24.51 -8.21 8.88
CA LEU A 13 23.23 -8.66 8.36
C LEU A 13 22.82 -7.78 7.17
N LEU A 14 22.98 -8.30 5.96
CA LEU A 14 22.62 -7.67 4.71
C LEU A 14 21.11 -7.84 4.44
N VAL A 15 20.45 -6.74 4.08
CA VAL A 15 19.02 -6.70 3.72
C VAL A 15 18.88 -6.01 2.37
N HIS A 16 18.46 -6.77 1.36
CA HIS A 16 18.34 -6.26 -0.01
C HIS A 16 17.09 -5.38 -0.21
N GLY A 17 17.12 -4.59 -1.29
CA GLY A 17 16.01 -3.78 -1.77
C GLY A 17 14.96 -4.55 -2.58
N VAL A 18 14.07 -3.84 -3.27
CA VAL A 18 13.12 -4.47 -4.20
C VAL A 18 13.87 -5.04 -5.40
N GLY A 19 13.45 -6.21 -5.90
CA GLY A 19 13.91 -6.69 -7.21
C GLY A 19 14.38 -8.15 -7.27
N GLY A 20 14.34 -8.85 -6.14
CA GLY A 20 14.63 -10.28 -6.09
C GLY A 20 16.11 -10.62 -6.04
N THR A 21 16.95 -9.76 -5.47
CA THR A 21 18.37 -10.03 -5.23
C THR A 21 18.51 -11.35 -4.50
N THR A 22 19.34 -12.24 -5.03
CA THR A 22 19.53 -13.57 -4.46
C THR A 22 20.56 -13.52 -3.33
N SER A 23 20.60 -14.59 -2.52
CA SER A 23 21.64 -14.76 -1.50
C SER A 23 23.04 -14.70 -2.11
N GLU A 24 23.22 -15.25 -3.32
CA GLU A 24 24.50 -15.29 -4.02
C GLU A 24 24.97 -13.89 -4.40
N GLU A 25 24.08 -13.06 -4.94
CA GLU A 25 24.37 -11.66 -5.28
C GLU A 25 24.67 -10.83 -4.03
N MET A 26 23.94 -11.04 -2.94
CA MET A 26 24.16 -10.32 -1.68
C MET A 26 25.49 -10.66 -1.02
N LEU A 27 25.87 -11.94 -1.04
CA LEU A 27 27.07 -12.44 -0.38
C LEU A 27 28.30 -12.47 -1.30
N GLY A 28 28.12 -12.24 -2.61
CA GLY A 28 29.18 -12.34 -3.61
C GLY A 28 29.73 -13.76 -3.78
N ASP A 29 28.95 -14.80 -3.44
CA ASP A 29 29.37 -16.20 -3.53
C ASP A 29 28.23 -17.08 -4.08
N PRO A 30 28.44 -17.87 -5.15
CA PRO A 30 27.42 -18.76 -5.69
C PRO A 30 27.03 -19.92 -4.76
N ARG A 31 27.82 -20.22 -3.72
CA ARG A 31 27.61 -21.35 -2.81
C ARG A 31 27.04 -20.84 -1.49
N THR A 32 25.73 -20.67 -1.44
CA THR A 32 25.05 -20.23 -0.22
C THR A 32 24.29 -21.37 0.45
N VAL A 33 24.15 -21.28 1.78
CA VAL A 33 23.40 -22.24 2.60
C VAL A 33 22.38 -21.51 3.46
N ARG A 34 21.18 -22.07 3.55
CA ARG A 34 20.12 -21.55 4.42
C ARG A 34 20.41 -21.93 5.87
N ILE A 35 20.58 -20.93 6.73
CA ILE A 35 20.84 -21.11 8.17
C ILE A 35 19.54 -21.14 8.98
N SER A 36 18.55 -20.33 8.59
CA SER A 36 17.26 -20.24 9.28
C SER A 36 16.17 -19.72 8.34
N GLY A 37 14.90 -19.99 8.68
CA GLY A 37 13.73 -19.59 7.90
C GLY A 37 13.21 -20.70 7.00
N ASP A 38 12.44 -20.33 5.98
CA ASP A 38 11.76 -21.27 5.08
C ASP A 38 12.03 -20.94 3.60
N GLU A 39 11.19 -21.42 2.68
CA GLU A 39 11.33 -21.16 1.24
C GLU A 39 10.90 -19.74 0.83
N THR A 40 10.16 -19.05 1.70
CA THR A 40 9.57 -17.74 1.41
C THR A 40 10.35 -16.57 2.01
N ALA A 41 10.94 -16.75 3.19
CA ALA A 41 11.92 -15.81 3.75
C ALA A 41 12.92 -16.55 4.65
N ALA A 42 14.20 -16.26 4.47
CA ALA A 42 15.28 -16.98 5.13
C ALA A 42 16.56 -16.16 5.25
N VAL A 43 17.42 -16.59 6.19
CA VAL A 43 18.78 -16.10 6.37
C VAL A 43 19.74 -17.10 5.76
N PHE A 44 20.64 -16.60 4.92
CA PHE A 44 21.67 -17.35 4.23
C PHE A 44 23.06 -16.89 4.63
N ARG A 45 24.01 -17.82 4.56
CA ARG A 45 25.46 -17.56 4.65
C ARG A 45 26.16 -18.16 3.45
N ARG A 46 27.41 -17.76 3.23
CA ARG A 46 28.31 -18.49 2.34
C ARG A 46 28.56 -19.87 2.96
N THR A 47 28.76 -20.88 2.11
CA THR A 47 28.98 -22.25 2.59
C THR A 47 30.20 -22.33 3.52
N GLU A 48 31.23 -21.52 3.24
CA GLU A 48 32.42 -21.39 4.08
C GLU A 48 32.20 -20.68 5.42
N ASP A 49 31.08 -19.97 5.60
CA ASP A 49 30.76 -19.25 6.85
C ASP A 49 29.73 -20.01 7.71
N ALA A 50 29.31 -21.21 7.28
CA ALA A 50 28.25 -21.97 7.93
C ALA A 50 28.55 -22.28 9.41
N ASP A 51 29.82 -22.45 9.74
CA ASP A 51 30.34 -22.78 11.06
C ASP A 51 31.27 -21.70 11.62
N ALA A 52 31.13 -20.44 11.17
CA ALA A 52 32.03 -19.34 11.52
C ALA A 52 32.23 -19.15 13.04
N GLU A 53 31.22 -19.44 13.85
CA GLU A 53 31.30 -19.39 15.32
C GLU A 53 32.29 -20.42 15.91
N LYS A 54 32.60 -21.50 15.19
CA LYS A 54 33.60 -22.50 15.59
C LYS A 54 35.03 -22.10 15.21
N ARG A 55 35.19 -21.08 14.35
CA ARG A 55 36.48 -20.61 13.81
C ARG A 55 36.64 -19.09 13.96
N PRO A 56 36.61 -18.55 15.19
CA PRO A 56 36.60 -17.11 15.41
C PRO A 56 37.85 -16.38 14.88
N ASP A 57 39.01 -17.04 14.88
CA ASP A 57 40.26 -16.43 14.41
C ASP A 57 40.24 -16.07 12.91
N ASP A 58 39.52 -16.84 12.08
CA ASP A 58 39.36 -16.57 10.65
C ASP A 58 38.63 -15.26 10.38
N TYR A 59 37.86 -14.77 11.37
CA TYR A 59 37.02 -13.58 11.29
C TYR A 59 37.55 -12.42 12.15
N ARG A 60 38.81 -12.47 12.58
CA ARG A 60 39.42 -11.33 13.28
C ARG A 60 39.43 -10.10 12.37
N GLY A 61 38.81 -9.01 12.84
CA GLY A 61 38.73 -7.74 12.11
C GLY A 61 37.72 -7.70 10.95
N LYS A 62 36.98 -8.79 10.68
CA LYS A 62 35.95 -8.82 9.63
C LYS A 62 34.64 -9.46 10.13
N PRO A 63 33.46 -8.98 9.71
CA PRO A 63 32.20 -9.60 10.10
C PRO A 63 31.93 -10.87 9.29
N VAL A 64 31.13 -11.78 9.86
CA VAL A 64 30.44 -12.84 9.12
C VAL A 64 29.27 -12.22 8.37
N PRO A 65 29.22 -12.32 7.03
CA PRO A 65 28.12 -11.80 6.26
C PRO A 65 26.93 -12.78 6.25
N GLU A 66 25.75 -12.27 6.57
CA GLU A 66 24.47 -12.95 6.45
C GLU A 66 23.54 -12.19 5.51
N ALA A 67 22.89 -12.91 4.60
CA ALA A 67 21.90 -12.34 3.70
C ALA A 67 20.49 -12.72 4.16
N TYR A 68 19.68 -11.73 4.51
CA TYR A 68 18.25 -11.94 4.71
C TYR A 68 17.50 -11.76 3.38
N VAL A 69 17.01 -12.86 2.83
CA VAL A 69 16.30 -12.92 1.55
C VAL A 69 14.80 -12.97 1.81
N TRP A 70 14.08 -11.95 1.35
CA TRP A 70 12.63 -11.79 1.58
C TRP A 70 11.82 -11.65 0.29
N CYS A 71 12.48 -11.71 -0.87
CA CYS A 71 11.86 -11.44 -2.16
C CYS A 71 10.65 -12.33 -2.48
N ASN A 72 10.61 -13.57 -2.00
CA ASN A 72 9.49 -14.49 -2.23
C ASN A 72 8.22 -14.08 -1.47
N LEU A 73 8.30 -13.20 -0.46
CA LEU A 73 7.15 -12.60 0.20
C LEU A 73 6.32 -11.70 -0.73
N THR A 74 6.99 -11.05 -1.69
CA THR A 74 6.33 -10.17 -2.67
C THR A 74 6.26 -10.80 -4.05
N SER A 75 7.14 -11.77 -4.36
CA SER A 75 7.36 -12.36 -5.69
C SER A 75 6.88 -13.83 -5.89
N GLY A 76 6.38 -14.52 -4.85
CA GLY A 76 6.15 -15.97 -4.89
C GLY A 76 4.80 -16.64 -5.28
N ASN A 77 3.73 -16.01 -5.82
CA ASN A 77 2.50 -16.78 -6.13
C ASN A 77 1.73 -16.38 -7.40
N GLY A 78 1.27 -17.38 -8.17
CA GLY A 78 0.51 -17.24 -9.44
C GLY A 78 -0.87 -16.57 -9.35
N SER A 79 -1.36 -16.26 -8.15
CA SER A 79 -2.63 -15.56 -7.90
C SER A 79 -2.61 -14.05 -8.22
N ARG A 80 -1.51 -13.52 -8.76
CA ARG A 80 -1.30 -12.07 -8.96
C ARG A 80 -2.19 -11.39 -9.98
N ALA A 81 -2.82 -12.11 -10.91
CA ALA A 81 -3.83 -11.51 -11.78
C ALA A 81 -4.98 -10.90 -10.95
N LEU A 82 -5.32 -11.54 -9.82
CA LEU A 82 -6.31 -11.05 -8.88
C LEU A 82 -5.84 -9.80 -8.12
N TRP A 83 -4.54 -9.53 -8.07
CA TRP A 83 -3.96 -8.46 -7.25
C TRP A 83 -4.17 -7.09 -7.88
N LEU A 84 -4.28 -7.03 -9.21
CA LEU A 84 -4.66 -5.80 -9.91
C LEU A 84 -6.10 -5.37 -9.55
N LEU A 85 -7.03 -6.31 -9.32
CA LEU A 85 -8.38 -6.02 -8.79
C LEU A 85 -8.33 -5.40 -7.39
N LEU A 86 -7.31 -5.73 -6.60
CA LEU A 86 -7.13 -5.25 -5.23
C LEU A 86 -6.34 -3.93 -5.17
N LEU A 87 -5.94 -3.36 -6.30
CA LEU A 87 -5.14 -2.14 -6.35
C LEU A 87 -5.84 -0.95 -5.65
N PRO A 88 -7.14 -0.66 -5.85
CA PRO A 88 -7.83 0.38 -5.07
C PRO A 88 -7.75 0.16 -3.55
N PHE A 89 -7.82 -1.10 -3.11
CA PHE A 89 -7.75 -1.48 -1.70
C PHE A 89 -6.35 -1.28 -1.12
N MET A 90 -5.30 -1.58 -1.89
CA MET A 90 -3.92 -1.28 -1.51
C MET A 90 -3.70 0.24 -1.38
N VAL A 91 -4.18 1.01 -2.36
CA VAL A 91 -3.98 2.46 -2.43
C VAL A 91 -4.69 3.17 -1.27
N VAL A 92 -5.94 2.81 -0.95
CA VAL A 92 -6.64 3.38 0.22
C VAL A 92 -6.00 2.95 1.54
N ASN A 93 -5.45 1.73 1.61
CA ASN A 93 -4.70 1.31 2.79
C ASN A 93 -3.44 2.14 3.00
N LEU A 94 -2.74 2.48 1.91
CA LEU A 94 -1.59 3.37 1.93
C LEU A 94 -1.96 4.76 2.46
N ALA A 95 -3.09 5.32 2.00
CA ALA A 95 -3.58 6.63 2.44
C ALA A 95 -3.73 6.74 3.97
N HIS A 96 -4.05 5.65 4.67
CA HIS A 96 -4.12 5.63 6.14
C HIS A 96 -2.79 6.02 6.80
N TRP A 97 -1.69 5.58 6.22
CA TRP A 97 -0.34 5.72 6.75
C TRP A 97 0.30 7.06 6.39
N MET A 98 -0.23 7.73 5.37
CA MET A 98 0.23 9.02 4.86
C MET A 98 -0.26 10.22 5.69
N ARG A 99 -0.71 9.96 6.92
CA ARG A 99 -1.16 11.01 7.84
C ARG A 99 -0.01 11.97 8.17
N PRO A 100 -0.29 13.28 8.30
CA PRO A 100 0.69 14.24 8.80
C PRO A 100 1.12 13.93 10.24
N THR A 101 2.33 14.35 10.60
CA THR A 101 2.78 14.38 11.99
C THR A 101 1.85 15.29 12.81
N SER A 102 1.57 14.91 14.05
CA SER A 102 0.74 15.73 14.92
C SER A 102 1.25 15.74 16.35
N ARG A 103 1.10 16.88 17.03
CA ARG A 103 1.40 17.03 18.46
C ARG A 103 0.08 17.02 19.25
N ARG A 104 -0.11 16.03 20.14
CA ARG A 104 -1.22 15.95 21.11
C ARG A 104 -2.67 15.97 20.55
N MET A 105 -2.89 15.70 19.26
CA MET A 105 -4.23 15.69 18.61
C MET A 105 -4.88 14.30 18.48
N ARG A 106 -5.05 13.57 19.59
CA ARG A 106 -5.53 12.18 19.58
C ARG A 106 -6.88 11.98 18.89
N LYS A 107 -7.84 12.91 19.06
CA LYS A 107 -9.16 12.82 18.43
C LYS A 107 -9.07 12.98 16.91
N THR A 108 -8.36 14.00 16.43
CA THR A 108 -8.18 14.29 15.00
C THR A 108 -7.47 13.16 14.26
N VAL A 109 -6.46 12.54 14.87
CA VAL A 109 -5.79 11.33 14.31
C VAL A 109 -6.77 10.17 14.18
N ARG A 110 -7.70 10.00 15.13
CA ARG A 110 -8.74 8.97 15.04
C ARG A 110 -9.72 9.28 13.92
N THR A 111 -10.17 10.53 13.80
CA THR A 111 -11.06 10.97 12.72
C THR A 111 -10.41 10.73 11.36
N TYR A 112 -9.12 11.03 11.20
CA TYR A 112 -8.38 10.70 9.97
C TYR A 112 -8.45 9.21 9.65
N GLY A 113 -8.11 8.36 10.63
CA GLY A 113 -8.16 6.90 10.45
C GLY A 113 -9.57 6.37 10.15
N LEU A 114 -10.61 6.97 10.75
CA LEU A 114 -12.01 6.66 10.48
C LEU A 114 -12.39 6.99 9.04
N LEU A 115 -12.11 8.21 8.59
CA LEU A 115 -12.47 8.67 7.25
C LEU A 115 -11.85 7.76 6.17
N VAL A 116 -10.57 7.40 6.32
CA VAL A 116 -9.92 6.47 5.38
C VAL A 116 -10.54 5.07 5.41
N ARG A 117 -10.96 4.57 6.58
CA ARG A 117 -11.68 3.28 6.68
C ARG A 117 -13.06 3.34 6.04
N LEU A 118 -13.78 4.44 6.18
CA LEU A 118 -15.06 4.64 5.51
C LEU A 118 -14.88 4.72 3.99
N THR A 119 -13.81 5.37 3.51
CA THR A 119 -13.41 5.32 2.10
C THR A 119 -13.08 3.88 1.67
N GLY A 120 -12.40 3.11 2.51
CA GLY A 120 -12.16 1.69 2.25
C GLY A 120 -13.46 0.87 2.17
N LEU A 121 -14.41 1.11 3.08
CA LEU A 121 -15.71 0.46 3.07
C LEU A 121 -16.50 0.81 1.81
N SER A 122 -16.51 2.07 1.40
CA SER A 122 -17.21 2.49 0.18
C SER A 122 -16.61 1.88 -1.08
N LEU A 123 -15.29 1.62 -1.11
CA LEU A 123 -14.66 0.88 -2.21
C LEU A 123 -15.08 -0.60 -2.27
N THR A 124 -15.33 -1.24 -1.12
CA THR A 124 -15.93 -2.59 -1.09
C THR A 124 -17.35 -2.57 -1.63
N VAL A 125 -18.17 -1.62 -1.18
CA VAL A 125 -19.54 -1.45 -1.67
C VAL A 125 -19.54 -1.16 -3.17
N LEU A 126 -18.66 -0.28 -3.65
CA LEU A 126 -18.53 0.05 -5.07
C LEU A 126 -18.21 -1.19 -5.92
N LEU A 127 -17.23 -2.01 -5.50
CA LEU A 127 -16.86 -3.23 -6.22
C LEU A 127 -18.04 -4.22 -6.28
N VAL A 128 -18.71 -4.45 -5.15
CA VAL A 128 -19.84 -5.39 -5.10
C VAL A 128 -21.05 -4.85 -5.84
N ALA A 129 -21.32 -3.55 -5.77
CA ALA A 129 -22.35 -2.88 -6.54
C ALA A 129 -22.08 -2.99 -8.04
N ALA A 130 -20.83 -2.87 -8.49
CA ALA A 130 -20.45 -3.09 -9.89
C ALA A 130 -20.65 -4.53 -10.34
N ALA A 131 -20.38 -5.50 -9.48
CA ALA A 131 -20.68 -6.90 -9.77
C ALA A 131 -22.20 -7.17 -9.80
N CYS A 132 -22.99 -6.47 -8.98
CA CYS A 132 -24.45 -6.50 -9.04
C CYS A 132 -24.96 -5.85 -10.33
N GLU A 133 -24.42 -4.70 -10.73
CA GLU A 133 -24.74 -4.02 -11.99
C GLU A 133 -24.56 -4.97 -13.18
N VAL A 134 -23.41 -5.64 -13.27
CA VAL A 134 -23.12 -6.58 -14.34
C VAL A 134 -24.05 -7.81 -14.32
N ALA A 135 -24.18 -8.47 -13.17
CA ALA A 135 -24.87 -9.75 -13.07
C ALA A 135 -26.39 -9.59 -12.98
N ILE A 136 -26.84 -8.71 -12.09
CA ILE A 136 -28.24 -8.55 -11.69
C ILE A 136 -28.95 -7.59 -12.64
N ASP A 137 -28.40 -6.40 -12.90
CA ASP A 137 -29.05 -5.42 -13.78
C ASP A 137 -28.85 -5.77 -15.26
N LEU A 138 -27.63 -5.63 -15.79
CA LEU A 138 -27.36 -5.77 -17.22
C LEU A 138 -27.70 -7.16 -17.77
N THR A 139 -27.28 -8.22 -17.06
CA THR A 139 -27.45 -9.60 -17.57
C THR A 139 -28.84 -10.16 -17.26
N ALA A 140 -29.28 -10.12 -16.00
CA ALA A 140 -30.47 -10.83 -15.55
C ALA A 140 -31.77 -10.01 -15.61
N TRP A 141 -31.71 -8.70 -15.45
CA TRP A 141 -32.87 -7.82 -15.53
C TRP A 141 -33.09 -7.30 -16.96
N GLN A 142 -32.07 -6.70 -17.57
CA GLN A 142 -32.17 -6.09 -18.90
C GLN A 142 -32.07 -7.16 -20.00
N CYS A 143 -30.91 -7.79 -20.21
CA CYS A 143 -30.72 -8.67 -21.37
C CYS A 143 -31.61 -9.92 -21.35
N ALA A 144 -31.69 -10.64 -20.22
CA ALA A 144 -32.60 -11.78 -20.11
C ALA A 144 -34.09 -11.38 -20.13
N GLY A 145 -34.40 -10.13 -19.77
CA GLY A 145 -35.75 -9.54 -19.86
C GLY A 145 -36.14 -9.07 -21.26
N THR A 146 -35.16 -8.93 -22.16
CA THR A 146 -35.37 -8.45 -23.53
C THR A 146 -35.14 -9.60 -24.53
N PRO A 147 -36.19 -10.13 -25.17
CA PRO A 147 -36.07 -11.26 -26.10
C PRO A 147 -35.05 -11.03 -27.22
N ALA A 148 -34.97 -9.81 -27.74
CA ALA A 148 -33.99 -9.43 -28.77
C ALA A 148 -32.53 -9.55 -28.30
N CYS A 149 -32.25 -9.21 -27.03
CA CYS A 149 -30.90 -9.37 -26.46
C CYS A 149 -30.59 -10.85 -26.16
N ALA A 150 -31.57 -11.61 -25.67
CA ALA A 150 -31.37 -13.01 -25.30
C ALA A 150 -31.31 -13.97 -26.51
N ALA A 151 -31.86 -13.60 -27.67
CA ALA A 151 -32.03 -14.47 -28.83
C ALA A 151 -30.73 -15.18 -29.28
N ASP A 152 -29.62 -14.44 -29.38
CA ASP A 152 -28.32 -14.97 -29.80
C ASP A 152 -27.48 -15.54 -28.65
N ARG A 153 -28.04 -15.62 -27.44
CA ARG A 153 -27.34 -15.98 -26.20
C ARG A 153 -27.97 -17.21 -25.56
N SER A 154 -27.74 -18.38 -26.16
CA SER A 154 -28.32 -19.66 -25.72
C SER A 154 -28.08 -20.00 -24.24
N TRP A 155 -26.96 -19.55 -23.66
CA TRP A 155 -26.65 -19.70 -22.23
C TRP A 155 -27.58 -18.92 -21.29
N LEU A 156 -28.28 -17.89 -21.80
CA LEU A 156 -29.35 -17.17 -21.08
C LEU A 156 -30.74 -17.76 -21.31
N GLY A 157 -30.90 -18.74 -22.21
CA GLY A 157 -32.22 -19.19 -22.68
C GLY A 157 -33.16 -19.66 -21.56
N PHE A 158 -32.64 -20.23 -20.47
CA PHE A 158 -33.46 -20.65 -19.33
C PHE A 158 -33.95 -19.48 -18.45
N LEU A 159 -33.27 -18.32 -18.50
CA LEU A 159 -33.65 -17.07 -17.83
C LEU A 159 -34.44 -16.13 -18.77
N ALA A 160 -34.37 -16.37 -20.08
CA ALA A 160 -34.94 -15.49 -21.08
C ALA A 160 -36.48 -15.48 -21.04
N THR A 161 -37.07 -14.33 -21.33
CA THR A 161 -38.50 -14.22 -21.63
C THR A 161 -38.78 -14.36 -23.12
N ASP A 162 -39.99 -14.80 -23.46
CA ASP A 162 -40.55 -14.77 -24.80
C ASP A 162 -41.04 -13.37 -25.18
N ALA A 163 -41.55 -13.21 -26.41
CA ALA A 163 -42.06 -11.95 -26.93
C ALA A 163 -43.25 -11.37 -26.13
N SER A 164 -43.95 -12.20 -25.35
CA SER A 164 -45.04 -11.77 -24.46
C SER A 164 -44.55 -11.40 -23.06
N GLY A 165 -43.25 -11.45 -22.80
CA GLY A 165 -42.66 -11.14 -21.49
C GLY A 165 -42.81 -12.29 -20.48
N HIS A 166 -43.21 -13.48 -20.95
CA HIS A 166 -43.40 -14.68 -20.13
C HIS A 166 -42.33 -15.73 -20.42
N GLY A 167 -42.29 -16.83 -19.68
CA GLY A 167 -41.34 -17.91 -19.94
C GLY A 167 -41.40 -19.01 -18.89
N GLY A 168 -40.33 -19.79 -18.79
CA GLY A 168 -40.24 -20.90 -17.83
C GLY A 168 -40.14 -20.46 -16.36
N TRP A 169 -40.01 -21.42 -15.45
CA TRP A 169 -39.91 -21.16 -14.01
C TRP A 169 -38.88 -20.08 -13.63
N TRP A 170 -37.75 -20.06 -14.33
CA TRP A 170 -36.63 -19.15 -14.07
C TRP A 170 -36.74 -17.80 -14.78
N SER A 171 -37.71 -17.57 -15.66
CA SER A 171 -37.86 -16.29 -16.38
C SER A 171 -38.48 -15.18 -15.53
N GLN A 172 -39.13 -15.51 -14.41
CA GLN A 172 -39.70 -14.50 -13.51
C GLN A 172 -38.60 -13.59 -12.94
N PRO A 173 -38.77 -12.26 -12.94
CA PRO A 173 -37.70 -11.33 -12.58
C PRO A 173 -37.04 -11.66 -11.24
N GLY A 174 -37.82 -11.85 -10.19
CA GLY A 174 -37.28 -12.14 -8.86
C GLY A 174 -36.39 -13.37 -8.77
N ARG A 175 -36.68 -14.42 -9.55
CA ARG A 175 -35.87 -15.64 -9.61
C ARG A 175 -34.59 -15.44 -10.44
N ARG A 176 -34.66 -14.65 -11.51
CA ARG A 176 -33.48 -14.25 -12.29
C ARG A 176 -32.50 -13.47 -11.44
N LEU A 177 -32.99 -12.46 -10.72
CA LEU A 177 -32.19 -11.66 -9.80
C LEU A 177 -31.57 -12.53 -8.71
N ALA A 178 -32.36 -13.46 -8.14
CA ALA A 178 -31.86 -14.36 -7.11
C ALA A 178 -30.74 -15.31 -7.59
N PHE A 179 -30.87 -15.85 -8.81
CA PHE A 179 -29.83 -16.67 -9.43
C PHE A 179 -28.58 -15.84 -9.75
N ALA A 180 -28.75 -14.67 -10.36
CA ALA A 180 -27.64 -13.80 -10.73
C ALA A 180 -26.86 -13.28 -9.52
N ALA A 181 -27.52 -13.10 -8.38
CA ALA A 181 -26.89 -12.69 -7.12
C ALA A 181 -25.84 -13.67 -6.58
N LEU A 182 -25.82 -14.93 -7.06
CA LEU A 182 -24.79 -15.90 -6.71
C LEU A 182 -23.39 -15.43 -7.13
N LEU A 183 -23.27 -14.71 -8.25
CA LEU A 183 -21.97 -14.21 -8.74
C LEU A 183 -21.35 -13.15 -7.80
N PRO A 184 -22.02 -12.03 -7.47
CA PRO A 184 -21.46 -11.06 -6.52
C PRO A 184 -21.35 -11.60 -5.09
N ALA A 185 -22.20 -12.56 -4.68
CA ALA A 185 -22.05 -13.26 -3.40
C ALA A 185 -20.78 -14.14 -3.39
N ALA A 186 -20.51 -14.88 -4.46
CA ALA A 186 -19.30 -15.68 -4.62
C ALA A 186 -18.04 -14.81 -4.64
N LEU A 187 -18.08 -13.65 -5.31
CA LEU A 187 -16.99 -12.67 -5.26
C LEU A 187 -16.70 -12.22 -3.82
N THR A 188 -17.74 -11.89 -3.05
CA THR A 188 -17.61 -11.50 -1.63
C THR A 188 -17.00 -12.64 -0.79
N GLY A 189 -17.47 -13.88 -1.00
CA GLY A 189 -16.92 -15.07 -0.36
C GLY A 189 -15.45 -15.33 -0.70
N LEU A 190 -15.07 -15.14 -1.97
CA LEU A 190 -13.69 -15.27 -2.43
C LEU A 190 -12.77 -14.23 -1.76
N LEU A 191 -13.19 -12.96 -1.68
CA LEU A 191 -12.44 -11.91 -1.00
C LEU A 191 -12.23 -12.22 0.49
N TRP A 192 -13.28 -12.70 1.16
CA TRP A 192 -13.19 -13.17 2.54
C TRP A 192 -12.18 -14.31 2.70
N TYR A 193 -12.27 -15.33 1.85
CA TYR A 193 -11.39 -16.51 1.88
C TYR A 193 -9.91 -16.12 1.67
N LEU A 194 -9.63 -15.29 0.66
CA LEU A 194 -8.26 -14.86 0.35
C LEU A 194 -7.66 -13.99 1.46
N SER A 195 -8.45 -13.10 2.07
CA SER A 195 -8.01 -12.30 3.21
C SER A 195 -7.69 -13.18 4.43
N GLN A 196 -8.52 -14.20 4.71
CA GLN A 196 -8.29 -15.14 5.79
C GLN A 196 -7.01 -15.97 5.56
N ARG A 197 -6.83 -16.51 4.34
CA ARG A 197 -5.66 -17.32 3.97
C ARG A 197 -4.35 -16.54 4.04
N THR A 198 -4.33 -15.34 3.46
CA THR A 198 -3.12 -14.50 3.44
C THR A 198 -2.75 -13.99 4.83
N TRP A 199 -3.73 -13.64 5.65
CA TRP A 199 -3.49 -13.25 7.04
C TRP A 199 -2.81 -14.37 7.85
N SER A 200 -3.28 -15.61 7.72
CA SER A 200 -2.70 -16.75 8.43
C SER A 200 -1.24 -17.01 8.08
N ALA A 201 -0.85 -16.79 6.82
CA ALA A 201 0.49 -17.13 6.31
C ALA A 201 1.54 -16.02 6.54
N TYR A 202 1.15 -14.74 6.43
CA TYR A 202 2.09 -13.61 6.43
C TYR A 202 2.00 -12.72 7.68
N GLU A 203 0.83 -12.62 8.32
CA GLU A 203 0.52 -11.55 9.30
C GLU A 203 0.26 -12.11 10.72
N SER A 204 0.52 -13.41 10.92
CA SER A 204 0.35 -14.11 12.20
C SER A 204 1.65 -14.25 13.01
N GLN A 205 2.77 -13.74 12.47
CA GLN A 205 4.09 -13.82 13.10
C GLN A 205 4.11 -13.05 14.42
N THR A 206 4.65 -13.68 15.46
CA THR A 206 4.64 -13.09 16.80
C THR A 206 5.88 -12.20 16.96
N PRO A 207 5.72 -10.90 17.22
CA PRO A 207 6.85 -10.03 17.55
C PRO A 207 7.57 -10.50 18.82
N LEU A 208 8.79 -10.02 19.05
CA LEU A 208 9.51 -10.27 20.30
C LEU A 208 8.60 -9.95 21.51
N PRO A 209 8.54 -10.84 22.52
CA PRO A 209 7.79 -10.57 23.74
C PRO A 209 8.25 -9.25 24.36
N HIS A 210 7.32 -8.32 24.56
CA HIS A 210 7.65 -7.05 25.19
C HIS A 210 7.88 -7.28 26.70
N GLN A 211 9.12 -7.09 27.15
CA GLN A 211 9.47 -6.98 28.56
C GLN A 211 9.68 -5.50 28.89
N ALA A 212 9.33 -5.09 30.12
CA ALA A 212 9.61 -3.75 30.58
C ALA A 212 11.12 -3.55 30.69
N ASP A 213 11.67 -2.61 29.93
CA ASP A 213 13.08 -2.22 29.99
C ASP A 213 13.21 -0.96 30.86
N PRO A 214 14.04 -0.94 31.90
CA PRO A 214 14.26 0.25 32.73
C PRO A 214 14.83 1.45 31.94
N GLU A 215 15.45 1.23 30.76
CA GLU A 215 15.91 2.30 29.86
C GLU A 215 14.79 2.85 28.94
N GLU A 216 13.53 2.45 29.15
CA GLU A 216 12.43 2.80 28.26
C GLU A 216 11.84 4.20 28.54
N GLU A 217 12.13 5.16 27.67
CA GLU A 217 11.49 6.47 27.72
C GLU A 217 10.02 6.46 27.23
N PRO A 218 9.14 7.30 27.79
CA PRO A 218 7.71 7.37 27.45
C PRO A 218 7.39 7.90 26.02
N GLY A 219 8.42 8.12 25.19
CA GLY A 219 8.34 8.80 23.89
C GLY A 219 8.51 7.92 22.64
N ARG A 220 8.20 6.61 22.68
CA ARG A 220 8.40 5.70 21.54
C ARG A 220 7.82 6.22 20.21
N THR A 221 8.63 6.18 19.15
CA THR A 221 8.17 6.34 17.77
C THR A 221 7.06 5.35 17.45
N ALA A 222 6.14 5.68 16.53
CA ALA A 222 4.99 4.81 16.24
C ALA A 222 5.41 3.40 15.79
N LEU A 223 6.50 3.30 15.01
CA LEU A 223 7.04 2.05 14.49
C LEU A 223 7.72 1.18 15.54
N GLY A 224 8.16 1.75 16.68
CA GLY A 224 8.77 1.02 17.78
C GLY A 224 7.78 0.48 18.81
N LYS A 225 6.47 0.64 18.58
CA LYS A 225 5.46 0.12 19.51
C LYS A 225 5.24 -1.39 19.30
N PRO A 226 5.08 -2.19 20.36
CA PRO A 226 5.01 -3.65 20.24
C PRO A 226 3.85 -4.19 19.40
N GLY A 227 2.71 -3.49 19.38
CA GLY A 227 1.52 -3.88 18.61
C GLY A 227 1.47 -3.29 17.20
N PHE A 228 2.49 -2.56 16.76
CA PHE A 228 2.48 -1.91 15.45
C PHE A 228 2.40 -2.95 14.32
N TRP A 229 3.27 -3.97 14.36
CA TRP A 229 3.35 -5.05 13.36
C TRP A 229 2.45 -6.25 13.69
N TYR A 230 1.48 -6.08 14.60
CA TYR A 230 0.59 -7.15 15.03
C TYR A 230 -0.88 -6.71 14.98
N GLY A 231 -1.44 -6.66 13.77
CA GLY A 231 -2.79 -6.14 13.48
C GLY A 231 -3.98 -7.11 13.67
N ARG A 232 -3.79 -8.29 14.29
CA ARG A 232 -4.74 -9.42 14.28
C ARG A 232 -6.21 -9.05 14.52
N ARG A 233 -6.50 -8.35 15.63
CA ARG A 233 -7.88 -8.01 16.02
C ARG A 233 -8.55 -7.02 15.06
N LEU A 234 -7.82 -5.99 14.62
CA LEU A 234 -8.34 -4.99 13.69
C LEU A 234 -8.72 -5.62 12.36
N VAL A 235 -7.79 -6.39 11.78
CA VAL A 235 -7.98 -7.00 10.45
C VAL A 235 -9.16 -7.97 10.48
N ALA A 236 -9.30 -8.77 11.55
CA ALA A 236 -10.44 -9.67 11.70
C ALA A 236 -11.79 -8.94 11.80
N ARG A 237 -11.87 -7.84 12.58
CA ARG A 237 -13.08 -7.01 12.67
C ARG A 237 -13.44 -6.34 11.34
N LEU A 238 -12.45 -5.72 10.68
CA LEU A 238 -12.67 -5.07 9.39
C LEU A 238 -13.08 -6.10 8.35
N ARG A 239 -12.45 -7.28 8.30
CA ARG A 239 -12.85 -8.38 7.40
C ARG A 239 -14.32 -8.74 7.62
N ALA A 240 -14.74 -8.94 8.88
CA ALA A 240 -16.14 -9.22 9.19
C ALA A 240 -17.10 -8.11 8.70
N ALA A 241 -16.75 -6.85 8.96
CA ALA A 241 -17.56 -5.71 8.54
C ALA A 241 -17.66 -5.57 7.00
N HIS A 242 -16.55 -5.72 6.28
CA HIS A 242 -16.52 -5.60 4.82
C HIS A 242 -17.20 -6.80 4.14
N THR A 243 -17.05 -8.02 4.67
CA THR A 243 -17.77 -9.20 4.16
C THR A 243 -19.29 -9.03 4.37
N ALA A 244 -19.72 -8.55 5.54
CA ALA A 244 -21.13 -8.24 5.77
C ALA A 244 -21.63 -7.12 4.85
N ALA A 245 -20.86 -6.06 4.65
CA ALA A 245 -21.20 -4.98 3.72
C ALA A 245 -21.39 -5.50 2.29
N GLY A 246 -20.54 -6.42 1.83
CA GLY A 246 -20.69 -7.09 0.53
C GLY A 246 -22.02 -7.84 0.43
N PHE A 247 -22.33 -8.74 1.37
CA PHE A 247 -23.59 -9.47 1.35
C PHE A 247 -24.82 -8.57 1.47
N LEU A 248 -24.76 -7.52 2.31
CA LEU A 248 -25.84 -6.53 2.43
C LEU A 248 -26.03 -5.74 1.13
N THR A 249 -24.96 -5.46 0.38
CA THR A 249 -25.04 -4.77 -0.92
C THR A 249 -25.77 -5.65 -1.93
N VAL A 250 -25.46 -6.95 -1.98
CA VAL A 250 -26.16 -7.92 -2.85
C VAL A 250 -27.63 -8.06 -2.43
N ALA A 251 -27.89 -8.18 -1.13
CA ALA A 251 -29.25 -8.27 -0.59
C ALA A 251 -30.06 -7.00 -0.91
N ALA A 252 -29.46 -5.82 -0.82
CA ALA A 252 -30.11 -4.58 -1.20
C ALA A 252 -30.43 -4.52 -2.71
N ALA A 253 -29.50 -4.96 -3.58
CA ALA A 253 -29.72 -4.95 -5.04
C ALA A 253 -30.91 -5.82 -5.48
N VAL A 254 -31.06 -7.01 -4.87
CA VAL A 254 -32.18 -7.93 -5.17
C VAL A 254 -33.45 -7.58 -4.39
N GLY A 255 -33.31 -7.27 -3.11
CA GLY A 255 -34.43 -7.14 -2.17
C GLY A 255 -35.22 -5.86 -2.34
N THR A 256 -34.55 -4.73 -2.55
CA THR A 256 -35.21 -3.42 -2.65
C THR A 256 -36.05 -3.30 -3.92
N SER A 257 -35.64 -3.96 -5.01
CA SER A 257 -36.38 -4.02 -6.27
C SER A 257 -37.66 -4.86 -6.13
N ALA A 258 -37.60 -6.02 -5.48
CA ALA A 258 -38.78 -6.82 -5.13
C ALA A 258 -39.73 -6.07 -4.17
N ALA A 259 -39.20 -5.46 -3.11
CA ALA A 259 -40.00 -4.70 -2.15
C ALA A 259 -40.69 -3.47 -2.76
N ARG A 260 -40.05 -2.79 -3.73
CA ARG A 260 -40.70 -1.70 -4.48
C ARG A 260 -41.85 -2.18 -5.33
N HIS A 261 -41.77 -3.37 -5.92
CA HIS A 261 -42.87 -3.95 -6.68
C HIS A 261 -44.05 -4.30 -5.77
N ASP A 262 -43.79 -4.98 -4.65
CA ASP A 262 -44.83 -5.41 -3.70
C ASP A 262 -45.56 -4.24 -3.02
N ARG A 263 -44.91 -3.07 -2.93
CA ARG A 263 -45.49 -1.81 -2.41
C ARG A 263 -46.50 -1.13 -3.35
N ARG A 264 -46.63 -1.57 -4.61
CA ARG A 264 -47.59 -0.96 -5.54
C ARG A 264 -49.02 -1.19 -5.08
N ALA A 265 -49.92 -0.26 -5.43
CA ALA A 265 -51.33 -0.38 -5.10
C ALA A 265 -51.92 -1.72 -5.60
N GLY A 266 -52.56 -2.48 -4.70
CA GLY A 266 -53.09 -3.81 -4.99
C GLY A 266 -52.13 -4.99 -4.70
N GLY A 267 -50.92 -4.73 -4.18
CA GLY A 267 -49.97 -5.77 -3.78
C GLY A 267 -50.38 -6.55 -2.51
N PRO A 268 -49.89 -7.79 -2.31
CA PRO A 268 -50.20 -8.58 -1.11
C PRO A 268 -49.63 -7.93 0.17
N ALA A 269 -50.49 -7.62 1.14
CA ALA A 269 -50.12 -6.93 2.38
C ALA A 269 -48.97 -7.63 3.17
N LEU A 270 -48.92 -8.98 3.14
CA LEU A 270 -47.84 -9.73 3.77
C LEU A 270 -46.49 -9.47 3.11
N LEU A 271 -46.43 -9.44 1.77
CA LEU A 271 -45.19 -9.21 1.04
C LEU A 271 -44.70 -7.77 1.20
N ASP A 272 -45.62 -6.80 1.25
CA ASP A 272 -45.28 -5.41 1.58
C ASP A 272 -44.68 -5.29 2.99
N ALA A 273 -45.33 -5.89 4.00
CA ALA A 273 -44.81 -5.90 5.37
C ALA A 273 -43.41 -6.56 5.46
N LEU A 274 -43.20 -7.68 4.76
CA LEU A 274 -41.89 -8.33 4.66
C LEU A 274 -40.86 -7.45 3.95
N GLY A 275 -41.27 -6.70 2.92
CA GLY A 275 -40.43 -5.73 2.23
C GLY A 275 -39.96 -4.61 3.16
N TRP A 276 -40.84 -4.06 3.99
CA TRP A 276 -40.46 -3.07 5.02
C TRP A 276 -39.53 -3.64 6.08
N ILE A 277 -39.79 -4.86 6.57
CA ILE A 277 -38.91 -5.53 7.53
C ILE A 277 -37.52 -5.72 6.92
N LEU A 278 -37.45 -6.12 5.66
CA LEU A 278 -36.19 -6.26 4.92
C LEU A 278 -35.45 -4.92 4.81
N ASP A 279 -36.11 -3.86 4.33
CA ASP A 279 -35.51 -2.52 4.17
C ASP A 279 -34.96 -2.00 5.53
N VAL A 280 -35.73 -2.14 6.61
CA VAL A 280 -35.29 -1.75 7.97
C VAL A 280 -34.10 -2.59 8.42
N THR A 281 -34.13 -3.91 8.18
CA THR A 281 -33.04 -4.81 8.57
C THR A 281 -31.75 -4.51 7.79
N LEU A 282 -31.85 -4.16 6.51
CA LEU A 282 -30.71 -3.72 5.69
C LEU A 282 -30.10 -2.43 6.25
N VAL A 283 -30.93 -1.44 6.61
CA VAL A 283 -30.48 -0.17 7.20
C VAL A 283 -29.79 -0.41 8.55
N LEU A 284 -30.39 -1.22 9.43
CA LEU A 284 -29.80 -1.57 10.72
C LEU A 284 -28.49 -2.36 10.56
N GLY A 285 -28.44 -3.32 9.63
CA GLY A 285 -27.24 -4.07 9.28
C GLY A 285 -26.12 -3.16 8.78
N GLY A 286 -26.43 -2.23 7.89
CA GLY A 286 -25.50 -1.20 7.41
C GLY A 286 -25.00 -0.31 8.56
N GLY A 287 -25.90 0.11 9.45
CA GLY A 287 -25.56 0.87 10.66
C GLY A 287 -24.59 0.11 11.58
N ILE A 288 -24.81 -1.19 11.79
CA ILE A 288 -23.90 -2.05 12.57
C ILE A 288 -22.53 -2.17 11.89
N VAL A 289 -22.49 -2.35 10.57
CA VAL A 289 -21.23 -2.37 9.80
C VAL A 289 -20.44 -1.07 10.01
N VAL A 290 -21.10 0.09 9.84
CA VAL A 290 -20.49 1.41 10.06
C VAL A 290 -20.02 1.57 11.51
N LEU A 291 -20.82 1.11 12.49
CA LEU A 291 -20.45 1.12 13.90
C LEU A 291 -19.19 0.27 14.17
N VAL A 292 -19.07 -0.90 13.54
CA VAL A 292 -17.90 -1.78 13.68
C VAL A 292 -16.65 -1.13 13.09
N VAL A 293 -16.78 -0.49 11.92
CA VAL A 293 -15.70 0.27 11.27
C VAL A 293 -15.30 1.49 12.11
N TRP A 294 -16.27 2.13 12.76
CA TRP A 294 -16.07 3.28 13.64
C TRP A 294 -15.38 2.92 14.96
N ARG A 295 -15.76 1.78 15.56
CA ARG A 295 -15.21 1.34 16.84
C ARG A 295 -13.71 1.10 16.76
N ARG A 296 -13.02 1.43 17.86
CA ARG A 296 -11.56 1.30 17.99
C ARG A 296 -11.15 -0.17 17.85
N GLY A 297 -10.39 -0.49 16.80
CA GLY A 297 -9.88 -1.85 16.56
C GLY A 297 -8.37 -2.03 16.70
N ARG A 298 -7.57 -0.95 16.78
CA ARG A 298 -6.10 -1.02 16.86
C ARG A 298 -5.56 -0.48 18.18
N SER A 299 -4.83 -1.33 18.89
CA SER A 299 -3.90 -0.92 19.95
C SER A 299 -2.49 -1.13 19.42
N GLU A 300 -1.77 -0.05 19.13
CA GLU A 300 -0.34 -0.16 18.76
C GLU A 300 0.54 -0.39 19.99
N ASN A 301 0.06 -0.03 21.18
CA ASN A 301 0.87 0.00 22.40
C ASN A 301 1.00 -1.37 23.08
N LYS A 302 0.15 -2.35 22.73
CA LYS A 302 0.11 -3.69 23.34
C LYS A 302 -0.26 -4.72 22.28
N LEU A 303 0.27 -5.93 22.41
CA LEU A 303 -0.13 -7.08 21.60
C LEU A 303 -1.59 -7.45 21.95
N ASP A 304 -2.54 -7.16 21.06
CA ASP A 304 -3.94 -7.47 21.29
C ASP A 304 -4.27 -8.91 20.85
N ARG A 305 -4.23 -9.83 21.81
CA ARG A 305 -4.49 -11.26 21.60
C ARG A 305 -5.97 -11.62 21.69
N HIS A 306 -6.82 -10.73 22.23
CA HIS A 306 -8.24 -11.01 22.39
C HIS A 306 -9.01 -10.75 21.09
N LEU A 307 -9.60 -11.81 20.53
CA LEU A 307 -10.49 -11.71 19.38
C LEU A 307 -11.94 -11.54 19.85
N ASP A 308 -12.69 -10.65 19.19
CA ASP A 308 -14.14 -10.54 19.40
C ASP A 308 -14.87 -11.65 18.62
N GLU A 309 -14.65 -12.90 19.02
CA GLU A 309 -15.05 -14.08 18.25
C GLU A 309 -16.54 -14.08 17.87
N LYS A 310 -17.41 -13.70 18.82
CA LYS A 310 -18.84 -13.57 18.59
C LYS A 310 -19.13 -12.61 17.44
N LEU A 311 -18.59 -11.39 17.48
CA LEU A 311 -18.79 -10.37 16.44
C LEU A 311 -18.24 -10.82 15.08
N ILE A 312 -17.02 -11.37 15.09
CA ILE A 312 -16.31 -11.78 13.86
C ILE A 312 -17.07 -12.90 13.13
N ARG A 313 -17.74 -13.79 13.87
CA ARG A 313 -18.55 -14.87 13.29
C ARG A 313 -19.99 -14.42 13.00
N SER A 314 -20.67 -13.77 13.94
CA SER A 314 -22.10 -13.48 13.85
C SER A 314 -22.44 -12.44 12.79
N LEU A 315 -21.58 -11.43 12.58
CA LEU A 315 -21.89 -10.35 11.66
C LEU A 315 -21.92 -10.81 10.17
N PRO A 316 -20.89 -11.49 9.64
CA PRO A 316 -20.94 -12.04 8.29
C PRO A 316 -22.02 -13.12 8.12
N LEU A 317 -22.20 -14.00 9.12
CA LEU A 317 -23.22 -15.05 9.07
C LEU A 317 -24.63 -14.47 9.09
N GLY A 318 -24.89 -13.43 9.89
CA GLY A 318 -26.16 -12.72 9.91
C GLY A 318 -26.46 -12.03 8.57
N ALA A 319 -25.48 -11.37 7.97
CA ALA A 319 -25.61 -10.76 6.65
C ALA A 319 -25.84 -11.80 5.54
N LEU A 320 -25.16 -12.96 5.60
CA LEU A 320 -25.38 -14.07 4.68
C LEU A 320 -26.77 -14.68 4.86
N THR A 321 -27.23 -14.86 6.10
CA THR A 321 -28.57 -15.37 6.41
C THR A 321 -29.63 -14.43 5.86
N LEU A 322 -29.47 -13.12 6.08
CA LEU A 322 -30.35 -12.10 5.52
C LEU A 322 -30.37 -12.17 3.98
N LEU A 323 -29.20 -12.27 3.35
CA LEU A 323 -29.10 -12.45 1.89
C LEU A 323 -29.90 -13.67 1.44
N VAL A 324 -29.72 -14.85 2.05
CA VAL A 324 -30.47 -16.07 1.71
C VAL A 324 -31.98 -15.84 1.85
N LEU A 325 -32.44 -15.22 2.94
CA LEU A 325 -33.84 -14.89 3.14
C LEU A 325 -34.37 -13.92 2.08
N THR A 326 -33.56 -12.93 1.69
CA THR A 326 -33.87 -12.00 0.59
C THR A 326 -33.99 -12.73 -0.74
N LEU A 327 -33.13 -13.69 -1.04
CA LEU A 327 -33.22 -14.50 -2.27
C LEU A 327 -34.49 -15.34 -2.29
N LEU A 328 -34.91 -15.90 -1.15
CA LEU A 328 -36.18 -16.63 -1.03
C LEU A 328 -37.39 -15.69 -1.22
N TYR A 329 -37.36 -14.52 -0.58
CA TYR A 329 -38.40 -13.49 -0.72
C TYR A 329 -38.52 -12.98 -2.16
N ALA A 330 -37.40 -12.67 -2.82
CA ALA A 330 -37.38 -12.24 -4.22
C ALA A 330 -37.79 -13.38 -5.17
N GLY A 331 -37.39 -14.62 -4.89
CA GLY A 331 -37.75 -15.80 -5.68
C GLY A 331 -39.22 -16.24 -5.56
N TRP A 332 -39.98 -15.67 -4.63
CA TRP A 332 -41.42 -15.89 -4.49
C TRP A 332 -42.16 -15.55 -5.79
N SER A 333 -43.15 -16.37 -6.14
CA SER A 333 -43.84 -16.27 -7.43
C SER A 333 -44.59 -14.94 -7.56
N ARG A 334 -44.29 -14.19 -8.63
CA ARG A 334 -44.95 -12.92 -8.98
C ARG A 334 -45.23 -12.91 -10.50
N PRO A 335 -46.34 -13.51 -10.96
CA PRO A 335 -46.62 -13.68 -12.39
C PRO A 335 -46.72 -12.35 -13.17
N ASP A 336 -47.24 -11.30 -12.53
CA ASP A 336 -47.46 -9.99 -13.15
C ASP A 336 -46.21 -9.08 -13.15
N TRP A 337 -45.10 -9.56 -12.58
CA TRP A 337 -43.87 -8.77 -12.53
C TRP A 337 -43.09 -8.93 -13.82
N THR A 338 -42.97 -7.84 -14.58
CA THR A 338 -42.15 -7.76 -15.80
C THR A 338 -40.93 -6.86 -15.59
N SER A 339 -39.85 -7.15 -16.33
CA SER A 339 -38.64 -6.32 -16.37
C SER A 339 -38.77 -5.29 -17.48
N GLN A 340 -38.57 -4.02 -17.14
CA GLN A 340 -38.56 -2.90 -18.08
C GLN A 340 -37.47 -1.92 -17.68
N GLY A 341 -36.76 -1.42 -18.69
CA GLY A 341 -35.64 -0.50 -18.55
C GLY A 341 -34.57 -0.96 -17.54
N ARG A 342 -33.85 0.00 -16.95
CA ARG A 342 -32.88 -0.29 -15.88
C ARG A 342 -33.53 -0.76 -14.59
N LEU A 343 -32.83 -1.61 -13.83
CA LEU A 343 -33.28 -2.04 -12.52
C LEU A 343 -33.48 -0.81 -11.60
N PRO A 344 -34.61 -0.70 -10.87
CA PRO A 344 -34.88 0.46 -10.03
C PRO A 344 -33.79 0.69 -8.96
N GLY A 345 -32.89 1.64 -9.20
CA GLY A 345 -31.74 1.88 -8.30
C GLY A 345 -30.68 2.85 -8.80
N ASN A 346 -30.95 3.61 -9.88
CA ASN A 346 -29.98 4.40 -10.66
C ASN A 346 -29.12 5.38 -9.82
N ALA A 347 -29.63 5.84 -8.67
CA ALA A 347 -28.91 6.76 -7.79
C ALA A 347 -27.76 6.12 -6.99
N THR A 348 -27.59 4.80 -7.01
CA THR A 348 -26.61 4.09 -6.15
C THR A 348 -25.18 4.53 -6.42
N PHE A 349 -24.72 4.49 -7.67
CA PHE A 349 -23.37 4.93 -8.03
C PHE A 349 -23.16 6.43 -7.78
N GLY A 350 -24.19 7.26 -7.98
CA GLY A 350 -24.17 8.68 -7.64
C GLY A 350 -23.99 8.93 -6.15
N THR A 351 -24.74 8.20 -5.33
CA THR A 351 -24.65 8.26 -3.86
C THR A 351 -23.27 7.83 -3.37
N ILE A 352 -22.71 6.75 -3.95
CA ILE A 352 -21.35 6.28 -3.64
C ILE A 352 -20.31 7.34 -4.04
N ALA A 353 -20.40 7.90 -5.25
CA ALA A 353 -19.47 8.91 -5.76
C ALA A 353 -19.52 10.20 -4.90
N LEU A 354 -20.73 10.67 -4.57
CA LEU A 354 -20.93 11.80 -3.66
C LEU A 354 -20.32 11.53 -2.29
N GLY A 355 -20.63 10.39 -1.70
CA GLY A 355 -20.09 9.97 -0.40
C GLY A 355 -18.56 9.90 -0.40
N GLN A 356 -17.96 9.34 -1.46
CA GLN A 356 -16.51 9.31 -1.64
C GLN A 356 -15.90 10.71 -1.76
N GLY A 357 -16.50 11.60 -2.55
CA GLY A 357 -16.06 13.00 -2.66
C GLY A 357 -16.10 13.74 -1.32
N LEU A 358 -17.22 13.62 -0.59
CA LEU A 358 -17.38 14.22 0.74
C LEU A 358 -16.38 13.66 1.76
N LEU A 359 -16.13 12.34 1.74
CA LEU A 359 -15.12 11.71 2.59
C LEU A 359 -13.71 12.22 2.27
N VAL A 360 -13.36 12.38 1.00
CA VAL A 360 -12.06 12.93 0.57
C VAL A 360 -11.90 14.39 1.00
N ILE A 361 -12.94 15.21 0.85
CA ILE A 361 -12.93 16.62 1.28
C ILE A 361 -12.78 16.70 2.81
N ALA A 362 -13.57 15.93 3.57
CA ALA A 362 -13.46 15.86 5.02
C ALA A 362 -12.05 15.39 5.45
N LEU A 363 -11.49 14.39 4.76
CA LEU A 363 -10.14 13.89 5.01
C LEU A 363 -9.10 14.97 4.73
N ALA A 364 -9.26 15.77 3.68
CA ALA A 364 -8.40 16.92 3.36
C ALA A 364 -8.43 17.99 4.45
N VAL A 365 -9.61 18.33 4.98
CA VAL A 365 -9.76 19.27 6.11
C VAL A 365 -9.03 18.73 7.34
N VAL A 366 -9.28 17.47 7.71
CA VAL A 366 -8.64 16.83 8.87
C VAL A 366 -7.12 16.75 8.69
N ALA A 367 -6.63 16.40 7.50
CA ALA A 367 -5.21 16.37 7.17
C ALA A 367 -4.58 17.76 7.32
N ARG A 368 -5.26 18.81 6.85
CA ARG A 368 -4.79 20.19 6.99
C ARG A 368 -4.69 20.63 8.44
N LEU A 369 -5.68 20.26 9.27
CA LEU A 369 -5.67 20.54 10.71
C LEU A 369 -4.49 19.85 11.40
N LEU A 370 -4.22 18.58 11.08
CA LEU A 370 -3.05 17.85 11.61
C LEU A 370 -1.74 18.52 11.20
N TYR A 371 -1.58 18.82 9.91
CA TYR A 371 -0.37 19.45 9.38
C TYR A 371 -0.06 20.80 10.04
N ARG A 372 -1.09 21.62 10.33
CA ARG A 372 -0.91 22.92 11.01
C ARG A 372 -0.29 22.80 12.41
N THR A 373 -0.39 21.63 13.06
CA THR A 373 0.18 21.43 14.42
C THR A 373 1.68 21.15 14.44
N ALA A 374 2.22 20.63 13.34
CA ALA A 374 3.63 20.29 13.20
C ALA A 374 4.03 20.43 11.72
N PRO A 375 4.05 21.67 11.18
CA PRO A 375 4.31 21.88 9.76
C PRO A 375 5.76 21.53 9.43
N ASP A 376 5.94 20.68 8.44
CA ASP A 376 7.23 20.36 7.84
C ASP A 376 7.14 20.59 6.32
N PRO A 377 7.91 21.54 5.76
CA PRO A 377 7.91 21.84 4.33
C PRO A 377 8.20 20.64 3.42
N ARG A 378 8.90 19.61 3.94
CA ARG A 378 9.23 18.42 3.16
C ARG A 378 8.10 17.42 3.08
N THR A 379 7.13 17.48 3.99
CA THR A 379 5.93 16.63 3.95
C THR A 379 5.24 16.77 2.60
N ALA A 380 4.99 15.64 1.94
CA ALA A 380 4.37 15.58 0.63
C ALA A 380 3.05 16.35 0.61
N LEU A 381 2.90 17.22 -0.39
CA LEU A 381 1.72 18.06 -0.57
C LEU A 381 1.31 18.85 0.68
N ARG A 382 2.27 19.23 1.56
CA ARG A 382 1.99 19.96 2.81
C ARG A 382 0.88 19.31 3.65
N GLY A 383 0.86 17.97 3.67
CA GLY A 383 -0.07 17.14 4.44
C GLY A 383 -1.25 16.57 3.64
N PHE A 384 -1.48 16.99 2.40
CA PHE A 384 -2.59 16.48 1.57
C PHE A 384 -2.31 15.15 0.86
N ALA A 385 -1.17 14.52 1.13
CA ALA A 385 -0.77 13.27 0.50
C ALA A 385 -1.80 12.14 0.66
N GLY A 386 -2.28 11.90 1.89
CA GLY A 386 -3.32 10.89 2.13
C GLY A 386 -4.65 11.16 1.44
N PRO A 387 -5.25 12.36 1.54
CA PRO A 387 -6.44 12.72 0.77
C PRO A 387 -6.29 12.55 -0.74
N ALA A 388 -5.14 12.96 -1.31
CA ALA A 388 -4.85 12.80 -2.73
C ALA A 388 -4.83 11.31 -3.12
N VAL A 389 -4.11 10.49 -2.35
CA VAL A 389 -4.05 9.03 -2.60
C VAL A 389 -5.39 8.34 -2.36
N ALA A 390 -6.20 8.78 -1.40
CA ALA A 390 -7.56 8.30 -1.21
C ALA A 390 -8.45 8.64 -2.42
N MET A 391 -8.32 9.84 -3.00
CA MET A 391 -9.02 10.21 -4.23
C MET A 391 -8.61 9.33 -5.41
N LEU A 392 -7.31 9.03 -5.55
CA LEU A 392 -6.82 8.10 -6.57
C LEU A 392 -7.39 6.68 -6.38
N ALA A 393 -7.54 6.22 -5.14
CA ALA A 393 -8.19 4.94 -4.86
C ALA A 393 -9.66 4.93 -5.31
N CYS A 394 -10.42 5.99 -5.00
CA CYS A 394 -11.81 6.16 -5.46
C CYS A 394 -11.89 6.21 -6.99
N ALA A 395 -11.02 6.99 -7.64
CA ALA A 395 -10.99 7.12 -9.09
C ALA A 395 -10.66 5.79 -9.77
N LEU A 396 -9.67 5.07 -9.27
CA LEU A 396 -9.31 3.75 -9.79
C LEU A 396 -10.45 2.75 -9.59
N GLY A 397 -11.08 2.73 -8.40
CA GLY A 397 -12.25 1.91 -8.13
C GLY A 397 -13.42 2.22 -9.07
N GLY A 398 -13.68 3.51 -9.31
CA GLY A 398 -14.72 3.99 -10.23
C GLY A 398 -14.46 3.59 -11.68
N VAL A 399 -13.24 3.84 -12.19
CA VAL A 399 -12.86 3.45 -13.57
C VAL A 399 -12.92 1.94 -13.76
N MET A 400 -12.45 1.14 -12.79
CA MET A 400 -12.51 -0.32 -12.90
C MET A 400 -13.94 -0.84 -12.86
N SER A 401 -14.77 -0.27 -11.98
CA SER A 401 -16.18 -0.67 -11.80
C SER A 401 -17.05 -0.24 -12.99
N GLY A 402 -17.01 1.05 -13.33
CA GLY A 402 -17.77 1.62 -14.43
C GLY A 402 -17.29 1.09 -15.78
N GLY A 403 -15.98 0.94 -15.96
CA GLY A 403 -15.42 0.39 -17.19
C GLY A 403 -15.77 -1.09 -17.41
N GLY A 404 -15.79 -1.89 -16.34
CA GLY A 404 -16.25 -3.27 -16.40
C GLY A 404 -17.73 -3.37 -16.77
N ALA A 405 -18.60 -2.57 -16.12
CA ALA A 405 -20.02 -2.53 -16.41
C ALA A 405 -20.30 -2.08 -17.86
N GLN A 406 -19.65 -1.00 -18.31
CA GLN A 406 -19.77 -0.50 -19.68
C GLN A 406 -19.35 -1.55 -20.70
N ARG A 407 -18.23 -2.25 -20.50
CA ARG A 407 -17.78 -3.28 -21.44
C ARG A 407 -18.73 -4.46 -21.53
N VAL A 408 -19.32 -4.88 -20.42
CA VAL A 408 -20.31 -5.95 -20.45
C VAL A 408 -21.57 -5.48 -21.15
N ALA A 409 -22.02 -4.24 -20.91
CA ALA A 409 -23.15 -3.67 -21.63
C ALA A 409 -22.89 -3.60 -23.14
N ASP A 410 -21.75 -3.04 -23.57
CA ASP A 410 -21.35 -2.97 -24.98
C ASP A 410 -21.32 -4.39 -25.63
N TRP A 411 -20.90 -5.41 -24.88
CA TRP A 411 -20.89 -6.81 -25.35
C TRP A 411 -22.29 -7.44 -25.40
N LEU A 412 -23.18 -7.06 -24.49
CA LEU A 412 -24.58 -7.52 -24.47
C LEU A 412 -25.42 -6.83 -25.56
N ASP A 413 -25.16 -5.57 -25.90
CA ASP A 413 -25.90 -4.84 -26.92
C ASP A 413 -25.56 -5.21 -28.37
N GLY A 414 -24.42 -5.88 -28.61
CA GLY A 414 -23.97 -6.25 -29.95
C GLY A 414 -23.19 -5.13 -30.65
N ALA A 415 -22.75 -5.34 -31.89
CA ALA A 415 -21.74 -4.53 -32.61
C ALA A 415 -22.17 -3.10 -33.01
N GLY A 416 -23.13 -2.49 -32.31
CA GLY A 416 -23.41 -1.06 -32.40
C GLY A 416 -22.28 -0.24 -31.79
N ALA A 417 -22.09 0.99 -32.27
CA ALA A 417 -21.11 1.88 -31.67
C ALA A 417 -21.50 2.20 -30.20
N PRO A 418 -20.53 2.39 -29.29
CA PRO A 418 -20.84 2.75 -27.91
C PRO A 418 -21.69 4.02 -27.86
N GLY A 419 -22.90 3.94 -27.31
CA GLY A 419 -23.82 5.07 -27.20
C GLY A 419 -24.80 5.28 -28.36
N SER A 420 -24.85 4.40 -29.37
CA SER A 420 -25.94 4.37 -30.35
C SER A 420 -26.98 3.33 -29.91
N GLY A 421 -28.22 3.77 -29.65
CA GLY A 421 -29.34 2.99 -29.10
C GLY A 421 -29.26 1.48 -29.31
N GLY A 422 -28.99 0.75 -28.23
CA GLY A 422 -28.90 -0.70 -28.18
C GLY A 422 -30.23 -1.39 -27.89
N THR A 423 -30.19 -2.71 -27.79
CA THR A 423 -31.33 -3.53 -27.36
C THR A 423 -31.65 -3.39 -25.87
N ILE A 424 -30.72 -2.84 -25.07
CA ILE A 424 -30.89 -2.54 -23.65
C ILE A 424 -30.56 -1.07 -23.34
N ASP A 425 -31.03 -0.55 -22.20
CA ASP A 425 -30.77 0.83 -21.75
C ASP A 425 -29.31 1.05 -21.30
N GLY A 426 -28.58 -0.03 -21.04
CA GLY A 426 -27.20 -0.01 -20.59
C GLY A 426 -27.02 0.49 -19.16
N PRO A 427 -25.77 0.78 -18.74
CA PRO A 427 -25.45 1.15 -17.37
C PRO A 427 -25.96 2.55 -17.01
N PRO A 428 -26.00 2.91 -15.70
CA PRO A 428 -26.34 4.24 -15.24
C PRO A 428 -25.54 5.35 -15.93
N VAL A 429 -26.24 6.42 -16.32
CA VAL A 429 -25.71 7.60 -17.04
C VAL A 429 -24.44 8.18 -16.38
N LEU A 430 -24.36 8.15 -15.05
CA LEU A 430 -23.18 8.59 -14.32
C LEU A 430 -21.89 7.88 -14.75
N LEU A 431 -21.95 6.59 -15.08
CA LEU A 431 -20.77 5.83 -15.50
C LEU A 431 -20.24 6.35 -16.84
N THR A 432 -21.12 6.75 -17.75
CA THR A 432 -20.77 7.43 -19.00
C THR A 432 -20.13 8.79 -18.72
N TRP A 433 -20.70 9.60 -17.82
CA TRP A 433 -20.09 10.88 -17.41
C TRP A 433 -18.69 10.69 -16.80
N GLN A 434 -18.49 9.66 -15.98
CA GLN A 434 -17.18 9.33 -15.40
C GLN A 434 -16.17 8.86 -16.47
N ALA A 435 -16.62 8.15 -17.50
CA ALA A 435 -15.77 7.79 -18.64
C ALA A 435 -15.29 9.04 -19.40
N SER A 436 -16.19 10.01 -19.61
CA SER A 436 -15.88 11.27 -20.32
C SER A 436 -14.88 12.17 -19.60
N VAL A 437 -14.63 11.94 -18.31
CA VAL A 437 -13.59 12.64 -17.54
C VAL A 437 -12.17 12.18 -17.91
N ILE A 438 -12.00 10.99 -18.47
CA ILE A 438 -10.67 10.40 -18.74
C ILE A 438 -9.89 11.23 -19.78
N PRO A 439 -10.42 11.58 -20.96
CA PRO A 439 -9.67 12.38 -21.94
C PRO A 439 -9.15 13.73 -21.41
N PRO A 440 -9.96 14.61 -20.78
CA PRO A 440 -9.45 15.87 -20.24
C PRO A 440 -8.43 15.65 -19.11
N LEU A 441 -8.58 14.60 -18.31
CA LEU A 441 -7.58 14.23 -17.30
C LEU A 441 -6.23 13.84 -17.95
N LEU A 442 -6.25 13.06 -19.03
CA LEU A 442 -5.04 12.67 -19.75
C LEU A 442 -4.33 13.87 -20.38
N VAL A 443 -5.07 14.86 -20.90
CA VAL A 443 -4.50 16.12 -21.41
C VAL A 443 -3.74 16.86 -20.29
N VAL A 444 -4.33 16.97 -19.10
CA VAL A 444 -3.67 17.59 -17.94
C VAL A 444 -2.40 16.81 -17.55
N VAL A 445 -2.48 15.48 -17.48
CA VAL A 445 -1.32 14.64 -17.18
C VAL A 445 -0.21 14.80 -18.23
N ALA A 446 -0.57 14.81 -19.52
CA ALA A 446 0.38 15.02 -20.62
C ALA A 446 1.06 16.40 -20.55
N ALA A 447 0.29 17.46 -20.28
CA ALA A 447 0.84 18.81 -20.11
C ALA A 447 1.81 18.88 -18.92
N LEU A 448 1.46 18.24 -17.80
CA LEU A 448 2.31 18.19 -16.61
C LEU A 448 3.60 17.39 -16.85
N CYS A 449 3.50 16.25 -17.54
CA CYS A 449 4.66 15.46 -17.97
C CYS A 449 5.56 16.25 -18.93
N GLY A 450 4.98 16.97 -19.89
CA GLY A 450 5.71 17.85 -20.81
C GLY A 450 6.46 18.96 -20.06
N TRP A 451 5.79 19.63 -19.13
CA TRP A 451 6.40 20.66 -18.27
C TRP A 451 7.56 20.11 -17.43
N LEU A 452 7.38 18.93 -16.80
CA LEU A 452 8.43 18.25 -16.05
C LEU A 452 9.60 17.83 -16.95
N GLY A 453 9.33 17.37 -18.17
CA GLY A 453 10.33 17.04 -19.18
C GLY A 453 11.17 18.25 -19.57
N VAL A 454 10.54 19.37 -19.92
CA VAL A 454 11.23 20.64 -20.23
C VAL A 454 12.08 21.10 -19.04
N ARG A 455 11.55 21.04 -17.81
CA ARG A 455 12.29 21.41 -16.60
C ARG A 455 13.52 20.52 -16.38
N THR A 456 13.38 19.22 -16.62
CA THR A 456 14.46 18.23 -16.49
C THR A 456 15.56 18.50 -17.51
N LEU A 457 15.19 18.81 -18.76
CA LEU A 457 16.14 19.19 -19.81
C LEU A 457 16.88 20.50 -19.47
N ARG A 458 16.17 21.52 -18.96
CA ARG A 458 16.78 22.78 -18.51
C ARG A 458 17.77 22.56 -17.36
N ARG A 459 17.43 21.69 -16.39
CA ARG A 459 18.34 21.32 -15.30
C ARG A 459 19.59 20.61 -15.81
N ALA A 460 19.43 19.61 -16.68
CA ALA A 460 20.56 18.90 -17.29
C ALA A 460 21.49 19.85 -18.05
N ARG A 461 20.94 20.84 -18.77
CA ARG A 461 21.73 21.86 -19.49
C ARG A 461 22.48 22.78 -18.53
N ARG A 462 21.88 23.15 -17.38
CA ARG A 462 22.51 23.99 -16.35
C ARG A 462 23.63 23.28 -15.60
N ASP A 463 23.46 21.99 -15.29
CA ASP A 463 24.41 21.23 -14.47
C ASP A 463 25.61 20.74 -15.31
N ARG A 464 25.45 20.59 -16.64
CA ARG A 464 26.47 20.07 -17.57
C ARG A 464 27.84 20.75 -17.47
N PRO A 465 27.97 22.09 -17.40
CA PRO A 465 29.28 22.76 -17.36
C PRO A 465 30.08 22.46 -16.08
N ASN A 466 29.41 22.07 -14.99
CA ASN A 466 30.04 21.84 -13.69
C ASN A 466 30.63 20.43 -13.56
N ILE A 467 30.14 19.45 -14.33
CA ILE A 467 30.53 18.04 -14.21
C ILE A 467 32.04 17.82 -14.34
N PRO A 468 32.76 18.42 -15.32
CA PRO A 468 34.20 18.22 -15.43
C PRO A 468 34.99 18.70 -14.20
N GLY A 469 34.47 19.68 -13.46
CA GLY A 469 35.12 20.18 -12.24
C GLY A 469 35.14 19.19 -11.07
N GLU A 470 34.28 18.17 -11.11
CA GLU A 470 34.20 17.13 -10.08
C GLU A 470 35.25 16.01 -10.27
N TYR A 471 35.93 16.01 -11.42
CA TYR A 471 36.93 15.01 -11.84
C TYR A 471 38.20 15.71 -12.31
N PRO A 472 38.97 16.32 -11.39
CA PRO A 472 40.20 17.02 -11.74
C PRO A 472 41.22 16.05 -12.33
N GLY A 473 41.91 16.48 -13.40
CA GLY A 473 42.95 15.69 -14.06
C GLY A 473 42.47 14.72 -15.14
N GLU A 474 41.15 14.51 -15.30
CA GLU A 474 40.63 13.62 -16.33
C GLU A 474 40.30 14.37 -17.65
N PRO A 475 40.49 13.75 -18.84
CA PRO A 475 40.16 14.37 -20.12
C PRO A 475 38.68 14.73 -20.24
N LYS A 476 38.39 15.97 -20.65
CA LYS A 476 37.02 16.48 -20.76
C LYS A 476 36.28 15.84 -21.95
N ASP A 477 35.13 15.23 -21.68
CA ASP A 477 34.23 14.64 -22.69
C ASP A 477 32.82 15.27 -22.64
N ALA A 478 32.47 16.04 -23.66
CA ALA A 478 31.18 16.71 -23.79
C ALA A 478 29.96 15.75 -23.75
N ALA A 479 30.09 14.54 -24.29
CA ALA A 479 29.03 13.53 -24.34
C ALA A 479 28.85 12.84 -22.99
N ARG A 480 29.95 12.50 -22.29
CA ARG A 480 29.88 11.91 -20.94
C ARG A 480 29.32 12.90 -19.92
N SER A 481 29.75 14.16 -19.95
CA SER A 481 29.14 15.23 -19.15
C SER A 481 27.63 15.35 -19.38
N ARG A 482 27.17 15.24 -20.63
CA ARG A 482 25.73 15.26 -20.97
C ARG A 482 24.99 14.06 -20.37
N ARG A 483 25.57 12.85 -20.43
CA ARG A 483 24.97 11.64 -19.83
C ARG A 483 24.87 11.72 -18.31
N ILE A 484 25.92 12.20 -17.64
CA ILE A 484 25.95 12.36 -16.17
C ILE A 484 24.92 13.40 -15.73
N ALA A 485 24.96 14.60 -16.32
CA ALA A 485 24.02 15.68 -16.00
C ALA A 485 22.56 15.28 -16.31
N GLY A 486 22.32 14.58 -17.42
CA GLY A 486 21.00 14.05 -17.77
C GLY A 486 20.51 12.98 -16.79
N THR A 487 21.40 12.16 -16.24
CA THR A 487 21.04 11.15 -15.23
C THR A 487 20.72 11.78 -13.89
N ARG A 488 21.53 12.74 -13.41
CA ARG A 488 21.22 13.53 -12.20
C ARG A 488 19.91 14.31 -12.32
N ALA A 489 19.66 14.92 -13.48
CA ALA A 489 18.42 15.66 -13.71
C ALA A 489 17.18 14.75 -13.68
N ARG A 490 17.26 13.57 -14.30
CA ARG A 490 16.18 12.56 -14.25
C ARG A 490 16.00 11.99 -12.84
N ALA A 491 17.08 11.76 -12.11
CA ALA A 491 17.03 11.31 -10.72
C ALA A 491 16.26 12.32 -9.82
N ALA A 492 16.39 13.62 -10.08
CA ALA A 492 15.65 14.66 -9.37
C ALA A 492 14.14 14.71 -9.70
N LEU A 493 13.66 13.97 -10.70
CA LEU A 493 12.24 13.94 -11.08
C LEU A 493 11.37 13.30 -9.99
N THR A 494 11.90 12.29 -9.28
CA THR A 494 11.22 11.64 -8.15
C THR A 494 10.81 12.65 -7.08
N ASP A 495 11.56 13.74 -6.92
CA ASP A 495 11.23 14.78 -5.95
C ASP A 495 9.94 15.53 -6.28
N ARG A 496 9.47 15.43 -7.53
CA ARG A 496 8.24 16.02 -8.08
C ARG A 496 7.04 15.09 -8.09
N ALA A 497 7.20 13.82 -7.72
CA ALA A 497 6.09 12.87 -7.66
C ALA A 497 4.89 13.38 -6.82
N PRO A 498 5.08 14.07 -5.66
CA PRO A 498 3.96 14.63 -4.93
C PRO A 498 3.14 15.64 -5.73
N LEU A 499 3.79 16.49 -6.54
CA LEU A 499 3.11 17.49 -7.36
C LEU A 499 2.21 16.83 -8.43
N LEU A 500 2.73 15.80 -9.10
CA LEU A 500 1.97 15.01 -10.07
C LEU A 500 0.72 14.42 -9.43
N VAL A 501 0.89 13.70 -8.32
CA VAL A 501 -0.22 13.11 -7.57
C VAL A 501 -1.22 14.16 -7.11
N GLY A 502 -0.76 15.30 -6.58
CA GLY A 502 -1.64 16.35 -6.08
C GLY A 502 -2.49 17.00 -7.17
N ILE A 503 -1.88 17.36 -8.31
CA ILE A 503 -2.61 17.97 -9.43
C ILE A 503 -3.59 16.96 -10.03
N THR A 504 -3.14 15.74 -10.34
CA THR A 504 -4.02 14.70 -10.87
C THR A 504 -5.19 14.44 -9.95
N SER A 505 -4.96 14.29 -8.64
CA SER A 505 -6.04 14.05 -7.66
C SER A 505 -7.03 15.22 -7.56
N ALA A 506 -6.54 16.47 -7.56
CA ALA A 506 -7.40 17.64 -7.50
C ALA A 506 -8.27 17.77 -8.76
N VAL A 507 -7.67 17.58 -9.94
CA VAL A 507 -8.39 17.59 -11.22
C VAL A 507 -9.40 16.45 -11.30
N THR A 508 -9.04 15.24 -10.87
CA THR A 508 -9.98 14.11 -10.81
C THR A 508 -11.17 14.38 -9.88
N LEU A 509 -10.94 15.00 -8.72
CA LEU A 509 -12.03 15.38 -7.82
C LEU A 509 -12.96 16.42 -8.47
N LEU A 510 -12.41 17.44 -9.12
CA LEU A 510 -13.19 18.49 -9.79
C LEU A 510 -14.00 17.94 -10.97
N LEU A 511 -13.36 17.19 -11.86
CA LEU A 511 -14.01 16.58 -13.01
C LEU A 511 -15.05 15.53 -12.57
N GLY A 512 -14.76 14.76 -11.53
CA GLY A 512 -15.70 13.80 -10.95
C GLY A 512 -16.92 14.47 -10.31
N ALA A 513 -16.74 15.62 -9.66
CA ALA A 513 -17.86 16.44 -9.16
C ALA A 513 -18.70 16.99 -10.33
N GLY A 514 -18.05 17.48 -11.39
CA GLY A 514 -18.73 17.92 -12.61
C GLY A 514 -19.53 16.79 -13.27
N ALA A 515 -18.95 15.59 -13.38
CA ALA A 515 -19.64 14.40 -13.88
C ALA A 515 -20.86 14.01 -13.05
N LEU A 516 -20.75 14.11 -11.72
CA LEU A 516 -21.87 13.83 -10.81
C LEU A 516 -23.00 14.85 -10.97
N VAL A 517 -22.66 16.14 -11.00
CA VAL A 517 -23.66 17.21 -11.18
C VAL A 517 -24.30 17.12 -12.56
N GLY A 518 -23.51 16.91 -13.61
CA GLY A 518 -24.00 16.71 -14.98
C GLY A 518 -25.01 15.57 -15.05
N ALA A 519 -24.63 14.38 -14.60
CA ALA A 519 -25.51 13.21 -14.60
C ALA A 519 -26.80 13.39 -13.79
N TRP A 520 -26.74 14.14 -12.67
CA TRP A 520 -27.91 14.35 -11.81
C TRP A 520 -28.86 15.43 -12.36
N VAL A 521 -28.33 16.46 -13.02
CA VAL A 521 -29.14 17.56 -13.55
C VAL A 521 -29.75 17.21 -14.90
N SER A 522 -28.99 16.58 -15.80
CA SER A 522 -29.48 16.27 -17.15
C SER A 522 -30.26 14.97 -17.22
N GLU A 523 -29.95 13.98 -16.38
CA GLU A 523 -30.39 12.58 -16.52
C GLU A 523 -30.02 11.94 -17.88
N GLU A 524 -29.24 12.64 -18.69
CA GLU A 524 -28.81 12.31 -20.05
C GLU A 524 -27.30 12.10 -20.13
N VAL A 525 -26.84 11.37 -21.15
CA VAL A 525 -25.39 11.19 -21.40
C VAL A 525 -24.74 12.52 -21.82
N PRO A 526 -23.41 12.70 -21.62
CA PRO A 526 -22.73 13.96 -21.90
C PRO A 526 -22.98 14.57 -23.29
N SER A 527 -23.06 13.75 -24.34
CA SER A 527 -23.33 14.20 -25.71
C SER A 527 -24.75 14.77 -25.86
N GLU A 528 -25.74 14.14 -25.24
CA GLU A 528 -27.15 14.58 -25.28
C GLU A 528 -27.34 15.84 -24.45
N ALA A 529 -26.80 15.86 -23.23
CA ALA A 529 -26.88 17.00 -22.33
C ALA A 529 -26.19 18.27 -22.87
N ALA A 530 -25.30 18.13 -23.86
CA ALA A 530 -24.61 19.24 -24.51
C ALA A 530 -25.29 19.71 -25.80
N GLN A 531 -26.38 19.07 -26.25
CA GLN A 531 -27.11 19.47 -27.44
C GLN A 531 -27.66 20.89 -27.26
N GLY A 532 -27.44 21.74 -28.28
CA GLY A 532 -27.86 23.14 -28.26
C GLY A 532 -26.90 24.09 -27.51
N LEU A 533 -25.79 23.59 -26.96
CA LEU A 533 -24.68 24.44 -26.51
C LEU A 533 -23.84 24.92 -27.71
N PRO A 534 -22.97 25.94 -27.55
CA PRO A 534 -22.05 26.33 -28.61
C PRO A 534 -21.21 25.15 -29.13
N LEU A 535 -20.98 25.07 -30.45
CA LEU A 535 -20.32 23.95 -31.16
C LEU A 535 -19.07 23.39 -30.48
N PHE A 536 -18.29 24.24 -29.83
CA PHE A 536 -17.11 23.80 -29.09
C PHE A 536 -17.45 22.87 -27.92
N PHE A 537 -18.47 23.21 -27.11
CA PHE A 537 -18.86 22.43 -25.94
C PHE A 537 -19.56 21.14 -26.34
N GLU A 538 -20.43 21.19 -27.35
CA GLU A 538 -21.09 20.03 -27.92
C GLU A 538 -20.06 19.03 -28.48
N GLY A 539 -19.17 19.49 -29.36
CA GLY A 539 -18.12 18.64 -29.94
C GLY A 539 -17.12 18.13 -28.88
N ALA A 540 -16.81 18.91 -27.85
CA ALA A 540 -15.96 18.46 -26.74
C ALA A 540 -16.63 17.37 -25.90
N ALA A 541 -17.93 17.48 -25.64
CA ALA A 541 -18.69 16.49 -24.88
C ALA A 541 -18.80 15.16 -25.65
N GLU A 542 -19.16 15.22 -26.93
CA GLU A 542 -19.24 14.06 -27.82
C GLU A 542 -17.87 13.36 -27.95
N THR A 543 -16.82 14.13 -28.24
CA THR A 543 -15.44 13.61 -28.35
C THR A 543 -14.98 12.98 -27.04
N SER A 544 -15.27 13.62 -25.90
CA SER A 544 -14.87 13.12 -24.59
C SER A 544 -15.61 11.83 -24.22
N GLN A 545 -16.90 11.74 -24.54
CA GLN A 545 -17.69 10.52 -24.35
C GLN A 545 -17.17 9.37 -25.20
N ALA A 546 -16.98 9.59 -26.51
CA ALA A 546 -16.47 8.58 -27.42
C ALA A 546 -15.07 8.12 -27.02
N LEU A 547 -14.12 9.05 -26.85
CA LEU A 547 -12.74 8.72 -26.46
C LEU A 547 -12.69 8.09 -25.07
N GLY A 548 -13.50 8.56 -24.12
CA GLY A 548 -13.61 8.00 -22.78
C GLY A 548 -13.99 6.53 -22.82
N SER A 549 -15.01 6.18 -23.61
CA SER A 549 -15.42 4.79 -23.83
C SER A 549 -14.31 3.96 -24.50
N TRP A 550 -13.64 4.47 -25.53
CA TRP A 550 -12.52 3.77 -26.17
C TRP A 550 -11.35 3.53 -25.21
N LEU A 551 -10.99 4.55 -24.42
CA LEU A 551 -9.89 4.49 -23.45
C LEU A 551 -10.16 3.52 -22.31
N ILE A 552 -11.41 3.39 -21.87
CA ILE A 552 -11.81 2.33 -20.94
C ILE A 552 -11.53 0.95 -21.53
N GLY A 553 -11.90 0.72 -22.80
CA GLY A 553 -11.64 -0.55 -23.49
C GLY A 553 -10.18 -0.86 -23.65
N PHE A 554 -9.44 0.12 -24.13
CA PHE A 554 -7.99 0.01 -24.27
C PHE A 554 -7.34 -0.24 -22.91
N GLY A 555 -7.80 0.45 -21.85
CA GLY A 555 -7.37 0.25 -20.48
C GLY A 555 -7.65 -1.17 -19.97
N PHE A 556 -8.82 -1.74 -20.28
CA PHE A 556 -9.16 -3.12 -19.95
C PHE A 556 -8.28 -4.13 -20.69
N ILE A 557 -8.04 -3.93 -21.98
CA ILE A 557 -7.12 -4.78 -22.78
C ILE A 557 -5.71 -4.69 -22.20
N LEU A 558 -5.23 -3.48 -21.91
CA LEU A 558 -3.94 -3.28 -21.23
C LEU A 558 -3.91 -3.99 -19.88
N PHE A 559 -4.96 -3.89 -19.08
CA PHE A 559 -5.06 -4.55 -17.78
C PHE A 559 -4.93 -6.07 -17.90
N VAL A 560 -5.68 -6.70 -18.81
CA VAL A 560 -5.64 -8.16 -19.05
C VAL A 560 -4.28 -8.60 -19.61
N THR A 561 -3.77 -7.87 -20.62
CA THR A 561 -2.49 -8.20 -21.27
C THR A 561 -1.31 -8.02 -20.32
N TRP A 562 -1.27 -6.94 -19.55
CA TRP A 562 -0.25 -6.73 -18.52
C TRP A 562 -0.39 -7.69 -17.35
N GLY A 563 -1.61 -8.04 -16.94
CA GLY A 563 -1.84 -9.10 -15.94
C GLY A 563 -1.26 -10.44 -16.42
N ARG A 564 -1.51 -10.81 -17.67
CA ARG A 564 -0.95 -12.01 -18.30
C ARG A 564 0.56 -11.93 -18.49
N ARG A 565 1.09 -10.76 -18.84
CA ARG A 565 2.54 -10.54 -19.00
C ARG A 565 3.25 -10.60 -17.65
N ALA A 566 2.72 -9.98 -16.62
CA ALA A 566 3.25 -10.05 -15.26
C ALA A 566 3.24 -11.50 -14.72
N TYR A 567 2.28 -12.32 -15.14
CA TYR A 567 2.29 -13.75 -14.84
C TYR A 567 3.45 -14.50 -15.52
N ARG A 568 3.78 -14.17 -16.78
CA ARG A 568 4.75 -14.91 -17.60
C ARG A 568 6.19 -14.40 -17.49
N ASP A 569 6.41 -13.09 -17.43
CA ASP A 569 7.72 -12.44 -17.64
C ASP A 569 8.35 -11.95 -16.31
N PRO A 570 9.51 -12.48 -15.89
CA PRO A 570 10.22 -12.04 -14.68
C PRO A 570 10.68 -10.57 -14.73
N SER A 571 10.99 -10.02 -15.90
CA SER A 571 11.46 -8.64 -16.05
C SER A 571 10.31 -7.63 -15.87
N ALA A 572 9.13 -7.92 -16.43
CA ALA A 572 7.91 -7.14 -16.23
C ALA A 572 7.45 -7.17 -14.76
N ARG A 573 7.67 -8.29 -14.06
CA ARG A 573 7.43 -8.40 -12.60
C ARG A 573 8.30 -7.45 -11.80
N ARG A 574 9.55 -7.21 -12.20
CA ARG A 574 10.50 -6.36 -11.46
C ARG A 574 10.05 -4.89 -11.43
N THR A 575 9.49 -4.37 -12.53
CA THR A 575 9.00 -2.98 -12.61
C THR A 575 7.72 -2.76 -11.80
N ILE A 576 6.76 -3.70 -11.88
CA ILE A 576 5.51 -3.65 -11.09
C ILE A 576 5.80 -3.88 -9.60
N GLY A 577 6.80 -4.72 -9.29
CA GLY A 577 7.22 -5.08 -7.93
C GLY A 577 7.62 -3.88 -7.08
N ILE A 578 8.23 -2.83 -7.64
CA ILE A 578 8.65 -1.64 -6.87
C ILE A 578 7.46 -0.90 -6.26
N LEU A 579 6.42 -0.61 -7.06
CA LEU A 579 5.20 0.01 -6.55
C LEU A 579 4.49 -0.89 -5.54
N TRP A 580 4.52 -2.19 -5.81
CA TRP A 580 3.91 -3.19 -4.96
C TRP A 580 4.59 -3.31 -3.59
N ASP A 581 5.91 -3.31 -3.55
CA ASP A 581 6.71 -3.43 -2.33
C ASP A 581 6.58 -2.19 -1.44
N VAL A 582 6.35 -1.01 -2.02
CA VAL A 582 6.00 0.20 -1.26
C VAL A 582 4.56 0.09 -0.73
N GLY A 583 3.61 -0.34 -1.55
CA GLY A 583 2.21 -0.47 -1.19
C GLY A 583 1.92 -1.54 -0.13
N THR A 584 2.73 -2.61 -0.12
CA THR A 584 2.59 -3.77 0.78
C THR A 584 3.59 -3.78 1.94
N PHE A 585 4.36 -2.71 2.12
CA PHE A 585 5.16 -2.52 3.32
C PHE A 585 4.29 -2.26 4.56
N TRP A 586 3.10 -1.68 4.39
CA TRP A 586 2.31 -1.19 5.51
C TRP A 586 1.22 -2.19 5.95
N PRO A 587 1.04 -2.41 7.27
CA PRO A 587 -0.02 -3.29 7.77
C PRO A 587 -1.41 -2.86 7.31
N ARG A 588 -2.31 -3.82 7.16
CA ARG A 588 -3.73 -3.57 6.86
C ARG A 588 -4.38 -2.77 7.99
N ALA A 589 -4.80 -1.55 7.67
CA ALA A 589 -5.31 -0.59 8.64
C ALA A 589 -6.63 0.07 8.22
N ALA A 590 -6.85 0.22 6.91
CA ALA A 590 -8.08 0.77 6.35
C ALA A 590 -8.90 -0.25 5.57
N HIS A 591 -8.27 -1.23 4.91
CA HIS A 591 -8.97 -2.19 4.08
C HIS A 591 -8.50 -3.63 4.33
N PRO A 592 -9.38 -4.56 4.73
CA PRO A 592 -9.00 -5.93 5.10
C PRO A 592 -8.68 -6.83 3.91
N PHE A 593 -9.19 -6.48 2.72
CA PHE A 593 -8.90 -7.18 1.46
C PHE A 593 -7.72 -6.58 0.69
N ALA A 594 -7.02 -5.59 1.27
CA ALA A 594 -5.77 -5.14 0.69
C ALA A 594 -4.75 -6.30 0.66
N PRO A 595 -3.76 -6.29 -0.24
CA PRO A 595 -2.70 -7.28 -0.26
C PRO A 595 -2.00 -7.45 1.10
N PRO A 596 -1.42 -8.64 1.38
CA PRO A 596 -0.76 -8.89 2.66
C PRO A 596 0.50 -8.03 2.84
N CYS A 597 0.78 -7.68 4.10
CA CYS A 597 1.95 -6.88 4.45
C CYS A 597 3.18 -7.76 4.68
N TYR A 598 4.19 -7.69 3.81
CA TYR A 598 5.40 -8.51 3.99
C TYR A 598 6.25 -8.05 5.19
N ALA A 599 6.15 -6.78 5.58
CA ALA A 599 6.90 -6.25 6.72
C ALA A 599 6.38 -6.77 8.06
N GLU A 600 5.12 -7.23 8.15
CA GLU A 600 4.59 -7.92 9.35
C GLU A 600 5.25 -9.29 9.57
N ARG A 601 6.03 -9.78 8.59
CA ARG A 601 6.91 -10.93 8.71
C ARG A 601 8.38 -10.54 8.76
N ALA A 602 8.83 -9.74 7.81
CA ALA A 602 10.25 -9.39 7.69
C ALA A 602 10.80 -8.59 8.88
N VAL A 603 10.01 -7.69 9.46
CA VAL A 603 10.46 -6.91 10.62
C VAL A 603 10.64 -7.81 11.84
N PRO A 604 9.66 -8.66 12.23
CA PRO A 604 9.89 -9.67 13.27
C PRO A 604 11.10 -10.58 13.02
N ASP A 605 11.27 -11.12 11.80
CA ASP A 605 12.37 -12.03 11.48
C ASP A 605 13.74 -11.38 11.71
N LEU A 606 13.93 -10.16 11.20
CA LEU A 606 15.15 -9.37 11.42
C LEU A 606 15.36 -9.05 12.90
N THR A 607 14.29 -8.66 13.60
CA THR A 607 14.38 -8.29 15.02
C THR A 607 14.76 -9.50 15.88
N TRP A 608 14.19 -10.67 15.61
CA TRP A 608 14.54 -11.94 16.26
C TRP A 608 16.00 -12.32 16.00
N ARG A 609 16.47 -12.20 14.75
CA ARG A 609 17.87 -12.52 14.40
C ARG A 609 18.85 -11.62 15.14
N MET A 610 18.64 -10.31 15.09
CA MET A 610 19.48 -9.32 15.78
C MET A 610 19.48 -9.52 17.30
N HIS A 611 18.31 -9.71 17.90
CA HIS A 611 18.17 -9.95 19.34
C HIS A 611 18.86 -11.25 19.77
N THR A 612 18.68 -12.34 19.02
CA THR A 612 19.28 -13.64 19.38
C THR A 612 20.79 -13.59 19.29
N TRP A 613 21.34 -12.96 18.25
CA TRP A 613 22.79 -12.77 18.09
C TRP A 613 23.38 -11.95 19.25
N THR A 614 22.84 -10.75 19.49
CA THR A 614 23.32 -9.84 20.55
C THR A 614 23.17 -10.43 21.95
N ARG A 615 22.14 -11.24 22.19
CA ARG A 615 21.99 -11.96 23.47
C ARG A 615 23.00 -13.09 23.61
N ALA A 616 23.21 -13.90 22.57
CA ALA A 616 24.17 -15.00 22.59
C ALA A 616 25.61 -14.50 22.82
N THR A 617 25.92 -13.32 22.29
CA THR A 617 27.24 -12.69 22.37
C THR A 617 27.33 -11.61 23.46
N ARG A 618 26.38 -11.57 24.40
CA ARG A 618 26.30 -10.52 25.43
C ARG A 618 27.52 -10.50 26.34
N ALA A 619 27.99 -11.67 26.77
CA ALA A 619 29.11 -11.84 27.68
C ALA A 619 30.45 -11.39 27.06
N THR A 620 30.52 -11.43 25.73
CA THR A 620 31.75 -11.21 24.96
C THR A 620 31.74 -9.88 24.18
N GLY A 621 30.64 -9.11 24.28
CA GLY A 621 30.54 -7.80 23.63
C GLY A 621 30.27 -7.89 22.13
N GLY A 622 29.53 -8.90 21.67
CA GLY A 622 29.29 -9.13 20.25
C GLY A 622 28.71 -7.93 19.50
N ARG A 623 29.25 -7.74 18.29
CA ARG A 623 29.01 -6.58 17.43
C ARG A 623 28.15 -7.00 16.25
N LEU A 624 27.17 -6.18 15.89
CA LEU A 624 26.29 -6.41 14.76
C LEU A 624 26.12 -5.12 13.96
N VAL A 625 26.34 -5.18 12.65
CA VAL A 625 25.93 -4.14 11.71
C VAL A 625 24.81 -4.67 10.83
N ILE A 626 23.70 -3.94 10.73
CA ILE A 626 22.65 -4.22 9.76
C ILE A 626 22.82 -3.29 8.56
N SER A 627 23.02 -3.89 7.38
CA SER A 627 23.32 -3.23 6.11
C SER A 627 22.09 -3.29 5.21
N GLY A 628 21.36 -2.18 5.08
CA GLY A 628 20.11 -2.11 4.32
C GLY A 628 20.24 -1.32 3.02
N HIS A 629 20.01 -1.98 1.88
CA HIS A 629 19.90 -1.34 0.56
C HIS A 629 18.47 -0.93 0.25
N SER A 630 18.22 0.29 -0.23
CA SER A 630 16.91 0.67 -0.78
C SER A 630 15.76 0.34 0.19
N GLN A 631 14.76 -0.45 -0.21
CA GLN A 631 13.67 -0.92 0.67
C GLN A 631 14.18 -1.70 1.91
N GLY A 632 15.31 -2.40 1.80
CA GLY A 632 15.98 -3.05 2.92
C GLY A 632 16.45 -2.06 4.00
N SER A 633 16.77 -0.81 3.65
CA SER A 633 17.06 0.24 4.64
C SER A 633 15.82 0.63 5.48
N VAL A 634 14.63 0.52 4.89
CA VAL A 634 13.35 0.79 5.56
C VAL A 634 13.03 -0.35 6.53
N LEU A 635 13.25 -1.59 6.11
CA LEU A 635 13.13 -2.78 6.97
C LEU A 635 14.15 -2.75 8.12
N ALA A 636 15.41 -2.38 7.84
CA ALA A 636 16.45 -2.27 8.86
C ALA A 636 16.10 -1.23 9.93
N ALA A 637 15.66 -0.03 9.51
CA ALA A 637 15.19 1.00 10.44
C ALA A 637 13.97 0.55 11.26
N ALA A 638 12.98 -0.08 10.61
CA ALA A 638 11.80 -0.62 11.26
C ALA A 638 12.13 -1.70 12.31
N ALA A 639 13.05 -2.61 11.99
CA ALA A 639 13.51 -3.66 12.89
C ALA A 639 14.35 -3.09 14.05
N ALA A 640 15.20 -2.09 13.79
CA ALA A 640 15.97 -1.42 14.83
C ALA A 640 15.05 -0.78 15.90
N TRP A 641 13.96 -0.11 15.49
CA TRP A 641 12.96 0.43 16.43
C TRP A 641 12.20 -0.63 17.24
N GLN A 642 12.16 -1.90 16.80
CA GLN A 642 11.51 -2.99 17.52
C GLN A 642 12.45 -3.68 18.53
N LEU A 643 13.77 -3.47 18.44
CA LEU A 643 14.71 -3.94 19.44
C LEU A 643 14.51 -3.24 20.79
N TRP A 644 14.86 -3.92 21.88
CA TRP A 644 14.93 -3.30 23.20
C TRP A 644 16.01 -2.20 23.23
N PRO A 645 15.80 -1.08 23.95
CA PRO A 645 16.79 -0.01 24.08
C PRO A 645 18.22 -0.51 24.35
N SER A 646 18.37 -1.46 25.29
CA SER A 646 19.68 -2.02 25.65
C SER A 646 20.37 -2.79 24.51
N VAL A 647 19.58 -3.38 23.61
CA VAL A 647 20.07 -4.15 22.44
C VAL A 647 20.31 -3.23 21.25
N ARG A 648 19.45 -2.23 21.06
CA ARG A 648 19.54 -1.24 19.98
C ARG A 648 20.85 -0.45 20.03
N LYS A 649 21.34 -0.13 21.23
CA LYS A 649 22.66 0.48 21.47
C LYS A 649 23.86 -0.42 21.16
N ARG A 650 23.65 -1.65 20.68
CA ARG A 650 24.72 -2.59 20.28
C ARG A 650 24.67 -2.93 18.80
N VAL A 651 23.81 -2.24 18.05
CA VAL A 651 23.61 -2.47 16.62
C VAL A 651 24.01 -1.21 15.86
N GLY A 652 24.94 -1.37 14.92
CA GLY A 652 25.30 -0.34 13.95
C GLY A 652 24.36 -0.41 12.74
N LEU A 653 23.93 0.74 12.24
CA LEU A 653 23.05 0.84 11.08
C LEU A 653 23.82 1.39 9.87
N LEU A 654 23.88 0.62 8.79
CA LEU A 654 24.43 1.07 7.51
C LEU A 654 23.30 1.09 6.47
N THR A 655 22.93 2.27 5.99
CA THR A 655 21.89 2.44 4.95
C THR A 655 22.53 2.92 3.66
N TYR A 656 22.03 2.44 2.52
CA TYR A 656 22.60 2.86 1.23
C TYR A 656 21.56 2.79 0.11
N GLY A 657 21.63 3.76 -0.81
CA GLY A 657 20.53 3.99 -1.76
C GLY A 657 19.19 4.20 -1.04
N SER A 658 19.20 4.81 0.15
CA SER A 658 18.08 4.75 1.08
C SER A 658 16.93 5.71 0.72
N PRO A 659 15.68 5.23 0.60
CA PRO A 659 14.49 6.07 0.41
C PRO A 659 13.90 6.61 1.72
N LEU A 660 14.59 6.43 2.86
CA LEU A 660 14.07 6.77 4.20
C LEU A 660 13.56 8.21 4.30
N GLU A 661 14.33 9.20 3.88
CA GLU A 661 13.85 10.60 3.87
C GLU A 661 13.13 10.93 2.58
N ARG A 662 13.78 10.67 1.43
CA ARG A 662 13.37 11.15 0.11
C ARG A 662 12.00 10.64 -0.33
N LEU A 663 11.60 9.45 0.11
CA LEU A 663 10.28 8.87 -0.14
C LEU A 663 9.50 8.75 1.18
N TYR A 664 10.00 7.94 2.11
CA TYR A 664 9.20 7.56 3.29
C TYR A 664 8.95 8.73 4.23
N GLY A 665 9.95 9.57 4.50
CA GLY A 665 9.82 10.73 5.38
C GLY A 665 8.88 11.80 4.84
N ARG A 666 8.80 11.95 3.50
CA ARG A 666 7.90 12.89 2.85
C ARG A 666 6.46 12.38 2.81
N TRP A 667 6.26 11.13 2.40
CA TRP A 667 4.93 10.56 2.18
C TRP A 667 4.28 10.00 3.45
N PHE A 668 5.07 9.56 4.44
CA PHE A 668 4.63 8.99 5.72
C PHE A 668 5.27 9.71 6.92
N PRO A 669 5.10 11.05 7.04
CA PRO A 669 5.85 11.88 7.98
C PRO A 669 5.63 11.51 9.45
N ALA A 670 4.46 10.96 9.81
CA ALA A 670 4.20 10.51 11.17
C ALA A 670 5.00 9.26 11.61
N HIS A 671 5.67 8.59 10.67
CA HIS A 671 6.39 7.33 10.90
C HIS A 671 7.87 7.44 10.55
N PHE A 672 8.20 8.09 9.44
CA PHE A 672 9.57 8.28 8.95
C PHE A 672 9.96 9.76 8.81
N GLY A 673 9.17 10.69 9.35
CA GLY A 673 9.50 12.11 9.29
C GLY A 673 10.73 12.48 10.12
N PRO A 674 11.18 13.75 10.04
CA PRO A 674 12.43 14.20 10.65
C PRO A 674 12.55 13.86 12.14
N ALA A 675 11.47 14.02 12.91
CA ALA A 675 11.45 13.70 14.33
C ALA A 675 11.68 12.20 14.61
N ALA A 676 11.10 11.31 13.78
CA ALA A 676 11.27 9.87 13.95
C ALA A 676 12.70 9.45 13.58
N LEU A 677 13.23 9.93 12.45
CA LEU A 677 14.61 9.63 12.02
C LEU A 677 15.65 10.19 13.00
N SER A 678 15.42 11.39 13.55
CA SER A 678 16.29 11.94 14.60
C SER A 678 16.22 11.12 15.88
N SER A 679 15.05 10.57 16.23
CA SER A 679 14.91 9.63 17.35
C SER A 679 15.71 8.36 17.10
N LEU A 680 15.63 7.78 15.89
CA LEU A 680 16.41 6.60 15.53
C LEU A 680 17.91 6.87 15.69
N HIS A 681 18.40 8.02 15.20
CA HIS A 681 19.81 8.40 15.34
C HIS A 681 20.28 8.46 16.79
N ARG A 682 19.47 8.99 17.71
CA ARG A 682 19.79 9.01 19.15
C ARG A 682 19.71 7.65 19.82
N GLU A 683 18.88 6.75 19.30
CA GLU A 683 18.56 5.47 19.91
C GLU A 683 19.48 4.33 19.43
N VAL A 684 20.05 4.42 18.23
CA VAL A 684 21.09 3.51 17.73
C VAL A 684 22.48 4.05 18.08
N ASP A 685 23.46 3.16 18.28
CA ASP A 685 24.81 3.57 18.68
C ASP A 685 25.56 4.33 17.58
N CYS A 686 25.46 3.80 16.35
CA CYS A 686 26.08 4.42 15.19
C CYS A 686 25.26 4.17 13.93
N TRP A 687 25.14 5.21 13.10
CA TRP A 687 24.42 5.15 11.83
C TRP A 687 25.22 5.87 10.74
N ARG A 688 25.39 5.21 9.60
CA ARG A 688 25.87 5.84 8.37
C ARG A 688 24.95 5.58 7.18
N ASN A 689 24.78 6.59 6.33
CA ASN A 689 24.05 6.54 5.08
C ASN A 689 24.95 6.86 3.88
N LEU A 690 24.90 6.02 2.83
CA LEU A 690 25.61 6.19 1.57
C LEU A 690 24.63 6.48 0.43
N HIS A 691 24.88 7.54 -0.35
CA HIS A 691 23.98 7.91 -1.44
C HIS A 691 24.73 8.50 -2.64
N ARG A 692 24.11 8.45 -3.83
CA ARG A 692 24.57 9.10 -5.05
C ARG A 692 23.60 10.19 -5.50
N THR A 693 24.09 11.19 -6.22
CA THR A 693 23.24 12.26 -6.80
C THR A 693 22.48 11.80 -8.06
N THR A 694 22.95 10.71 -8.67
CA THR A 694 22.37 10.02 -9.83
C THR A 694 21.31 9.00 -9.44
N ASP A 695 21.16 8.69 -8.15
CA ASP A 695 20.18 7.73 -7.65
C ASP A 695 18.76 8.36 -7.68
N PRO A 696 17.78 7.79 -8.42
CA PRO A 696 16.42 8.31 -8.48
C PRO A 696 15.57 7.99 -7.23
N ILE A 697 16.00 7.05 -6.38
CA ILE A 697 15.23 6.55 -5.24
C ILE A 697 15.92 6.97 -3.93
N GLY A 698 17.20 6.65 -3.82
CA GLY A 698 18.04 6.95 -2.67
C GLY A 698 18.38 8.43 -2.54
N GLY A 699 18.71 8.84 -1.32
CA GLY A 699 19.20 10.19 -1.04
C GLY A 699 19.74 10.33 0.38
N PRO A 700 20.18 11.54 0.75
CA PRO A 700 20.56 11.83 2.13
C PRO A 700 19.35 11.71 3.07
N VAL A 701 19.57 11.22 4.28
CA VAL A 701 18.55 11.08 5.34
C VAL A 701 18.28 12.43 6.01
N ARG A 702 19.28 13.32 6.02
CA ARG A 702 19.20 14.72 6.48
C ARG A 702 18.81 14.85 7.96
N VAL A 703 19.34 13.95 8.79
CA VAL A 703 19.31 14.07 10.25
C VAL A 703 20.40 15.04 10.67
N GLN A 704 20.07 16.03 11.50
CA GLN A 704 21.07 16.94 12.05
C GLN A 704 21.84 16.22 13.17
N PRO A 705 23.18 16.37 13.24
CA PRO A 705 23.94 15.84 14.36
C PRO A 705 23.57 16.59 15.64
N ASP A 706 23.45 15.86 16.75
CA ASP A 706 23.32 16.47 18.08
C ASP A 706 24.75 16.83 18.56
N GLY A 707 25.13 18.11 18.47
CA GLY A 707 26.47 18.60 18.86
C GLY A 707 27.59 18.12 17.93
N ASP A 708 28.72 17.68 18.50
CA ASP A 708 29.90 17.15 17.77
C ASP A 708 29.75 15.67 17.34
N GLY A 709 28.52 15.14 17.35
CA GLY A 709 28.23 13.77 16.97
C GLY A 709 28.55 13.46 15.49
N PRO A 710 28.86 12.20 15.15
CA PRO A 710 29.18 11.80 13.79
C PRO A 710 27.96 11.92 12.87
N GLN A 711 28.15 12.56 11.71
CA GLN A 711 27.09 12.78 10.73
C GLN A 711 26.53 11.46 10.19
N VAL A 712 25.20 11.36 10.07
CA VAL A 712 24.55 10.19 9.47
C VAL A 712 24.89 10.09 7.98
N ASP A 713 24.76 11.18 7.23
CA ASP A 713 25.03 11.18 5.80
C ASP A 713 26.53 11.33 5.51
N ARG A 714 27.09 10.41 4.72
CA ARG A 714 28.39 10.63 4.06
C ARG A 714 28.20 11.64 2.92
N GLU A 715 29.29 12.31 2.54
CA GLU A 715 29.32 13.01 1.25
C GLU A 715 28.90 12.07 0.10
N ALA A 716 28.17 12.62 -0.87
CA ALA A 716 27.64 11.85 -1.98
C ALA A 716 28.76 11.09 -2.71
N LEU A 717 28.55 9.79 -2.91
CA LEU A 717 29.49 8.97 -3.67
C LEU A 717 29.58 9.52 -5.10
N LYS A 718 30.81 9.53 -5.64
CA LYS A 718 31.04 9.87 -7.05
C LYS A 718 30.35 8.83 -7.93
N ASP A 719 29.65 9.30 -8.95
CA ASP A 719 28.99 8.42 -9.93
C ASP A 719 28.98 9.09 -11.31
N PRO A 720 29.74 8.58 -12.29
CA PRO A 720 30.58 7.37 -12.22
C PRO A 720 31.78 7.52 -11.27
N LEU A 721 32.37 6.41 -10.81
CA LEU A 721 33.57 6.45 -9.96
C LEU A 721 34.74 7.18 -10.67
N VAL A 722 34.85 6.99 -11.98
CA VAL A 722 35.87 7.58 -12.85
C VAL A 722 35.20 8.25 -14.05
N TYR A 723 35.62 9.46 -14.40
CA TYR A 723 35.00 10.25 -15.47
C TYR A 723 35.31 9.77 -16.88
N GLY A 724 36.49 9.22 -17.08
CA GLY A 724 37.07 8.89 -18.38
C GLY A 724 37.57 7.45 -18.41
N ARG A 725 38.70 7.27 -19.09
CA ARG A 725 39.56 6.10 -18.97
C ARG A 725 40.82 6.55 -18.25
N THR A 726 41.30 5.75 -17.33
CA THR A 726 42.60 5.91 -16.65
C THR A 726 43.40 4.62 -16.82
N GLU A 727 44.67 4.59 -16.41
CA GLU A 727 45.46 3.35 -16.43
C GLU A 727 44.86 2.28 -15.51
N GLU A 728 44.37 2.67 -14.34
CA GLU A 728 43.67 1.80 -13.39
C GLU A 728 42.26 1.40 -13.86
N HIS A 729 41.62 2.26 -14.66
CA HIS A 729 40.27 2.05 -15.21
C HIS A 729 40.27 2.26 -16.74
N PRO A 730 40.82 1.31 -17.52
CA PRO A 730 40.97 1.45 -18.97
C PRO A 730 39.62 1.43 -19.70
N LEU A 731 38.56 0.93 -19.05
CA LEU A 731 37.20 0.93 -19.55
C LEU A 731 36.37 2.02 -18.84
N PRO A 732 35.50 2.75 -19.58
CA PRO A 732 34.63 3.76 -18.98
C PRO A 732 33.76 3.18 -17.85
N ALA A 733 33.94 3.68 -16.63
CA ALA A 733 33.09 3.31 -15.51
C ALA A 733 31.60 3.61 -15.80
N PRO A 734 30.69 2.66 -15.53
CA PRO A 734 29.25 2.88 -15.72
C PRO A 734 28.71 3.93 -14.74
N ILE A 735 27.59 4.55 -15.11
CA ILE A 735 26.79 5.37 -14.18
C ILE A 735 25.88 4.39 -13.43
N LEU A 736 26.15 4.15 -12.15
CA LEU A 736 25.54 3.08 -11.36
C LEU A 736 24.17 3.46 -10.80
N GLY A 737 23.94 4.74 -10.51
CA GLY A 737 22.68 5.24 -9.95
C GLY A 737 22.32 4.52 -8.65
N HIS A 738 21.25 3.71 -8.69
CA HIS A 738 20.71 3.00 -7.52
C HIS A 738 21.37 1.63 -7.21
N GLY A 739 22.14 1.05 -8.15
CA GLY A 739 22.75 -0.28 -8.01
C GLY A 739 24.14 -0.25 -7.38
N ASP A 740 24.77 -1.40 -7.14
CA ASP A 740 26.21 -1.56 -6.89
C ASP A 740 26.85 -0.58 -5.89
N TYR A 741 26.17 -0.33 -4.76
CA TYR A 741 26.75 0.44 -3.66
C TYR A 741 27.83 -0.35 -2.92
N GLN A 742 27.70 -1.68 -2.82
CA GLN A 742 28.64 -2.55 -2.11
C GLN A 742 30.00 -2.66 -2.82
N ALA A 743 30.03 -2.41 -4.13
CA ALA A 743 31.26 -2.38 -4.92
C ALA A 743 32.07 -1.08 -4.72
N ASP A 744 31.46 -0.05 -4.12
CA ASP A 744 32.16 1.20 -3.81
C ASP A 744 33.07 0.97 -2.59
N PRO A 745 34.37 1.33 -2.64
CA PRO A 745 35.30 1.14 -1.52
C PRO A 745 34.81 1.77 -0.21
N ALA A 746 34.04 2.85 -0.31
CA ALA A 746 33.42 3.53 0.82
C ALA A 746 32.51 2.63 1.67
N PHE A 747 31.88 1.62 1.04
CA PHE A 747 30.98 0.71 1.73
C PHE A 747 31.73 -0.09 2.80
N ALA A 748 32.84 -0.72 2.41
CA ALA A 748 33.65 -1.52 3.31
C ALA A 748 34.32 -0.65 4.38
N GLU A 749 34.79 0.55 4.02
CA GLU A 749 35.39 1.54 4.92
C GLU A 749 34.41 1.94 6.03
N GLU A 750 33.19 2.37 5.68
CA GLU A 750 32.20 2.82 6.66
C GLU A 750 31.65 1.66 7.50
N ARG A 751 31.47 0.46 6.93
CA ARG A 751 31.12 -0.74 7.71
C ARG A 751 32.18 -1.05 8.77
N ALA A 752 33.46 -1.04 8.40
CA ALA A 752 34.55 -1.28 9.35
C ALA A 752 34.58 -0.22 10.46
N ARG A 753 34.35 1.06 10.12
CA ARG A 753 34.22 2.15 11.10
C ARG A 753 33.06 1.94 12.07
N LEU A 754 31.89 1.51 11.58
CA LEU A 754 30.75 1.20 12.45
C LEU A 754 31.08 0.07 13.43
N LEU A 755 31.66 -1.03 12.94
CA LEU A 755 32.09 -2.15 13.79
C LEU A 755 33.16 -1.77 14.81
N ALA A 756 34.06 -0.86 14.46
CA ALA A 756 35.08 -0.36 15.38
C ALA A 756 34.49 0.50 16.50
N ARG A 757 33.41 1.25 16.22
CA ARG A 757 32.72 2.09 17.21
C ARG A 757 31.91 1.29 18.23
N LEU A 758 31.37 0.15 17.83
CA LEU A 758 30.60 -0.75 18.71
C LEU A 758 31.47 -1.46 19.78
N LYS A 759 32.77 -1.15 19.92
CA LYS A 759 33.65 -1.78 20.90
C LYS A 759 33.19 -1.42 22.34
N PRO A 760 33.09 -2.39 23.26
CA PRO A 760 32.71 -2.10 24.65
C PRO A 760 33.72 -1.16 25.30
N ALA A 761 33.25 -0.13 26.01
CA ALA A 761 34.10 0.61 26.93
C ALA A 761 34.65 -0.38 27.97
N VAL A 762 35.96 -0.51 28.05
CA VAL A 762 36.65 -1.25 29.12
C VAL A 762 36.22 -0.60 30.45
N PRO A 763 35.70 -1.36 31.44
CA PRO A 763 35.46 -0.80 32.75
C PRO A 763 36.80 -0.30 33.30
N THR A 764 36.91 0.99 33.56
CA THR A 764 38.07 1.56 34.25
C THR A 764 38.15 0.85 35.62
N PRO A 765 39.31 0.31 36.03
CA PRO A 765 39.46 -0.25 37.37
C PRO A 765 39.05 0.84 38.36
N ARG A 766 38.11 0.54 39.26
CA ARG A 766 37.87 1.41 40.43
C ARG A 766 39.23 1.59 41.12
N PRO A 767 39.67 2.82 41.42
CA PRO A 767 40.83 3.01 42.26
C PRO A 767 40.61 2.22 43.54
N GLU A 768 41.54 1.34 43.89
CA GLU A 768 41.53 0.66 45.18
C GLU A 768 41.36 1.73 46.25
N ALA A 769 40.27 1.62 47.02
CA ALA A 769 40.11 2.42 48.22
C ALA A 769 41.29 2.07 49.12
N THR A 770 42.24 2.99 49.24
CA THR A 770 43.31 2.91 50.20
C THR A 770 42.63 2.82 51.57
N LEU A 771 42.72 1.65 52.20
CA LEU A 771 42.30 1.42 53.57
C LEU A 771 43.05 2.43 54.45
N THR A 772 42.37 3.51 54.79
CA THR A 772 42.77 4.39 55.89
C THR A 772 42.48 3.61 57.16
N ALA A 773 43.53 3.37 57.94
CA ALA A 773 43.44 2.70 59.23
C ALA A 773 42.40 3.42 60.13
N ALA A 774 41.53 2.63 60.75
CA ALA A 774 40.54 3.11 61.69
C ALA A 774 41.23 3.81 62.89
N PRO A 775 40.67 4.92 63.42
CA PRO A 775 41.12 5.46 64.70
C PRO A 775 40.72 4.51 65.83
N ALA A 776 41.62 4.37 66.81
CA ALA A 776 41.41 3.54 68.00
C ALA A 776 40.23 4.04 68.85
N ASP A 777 39.39 3.12 69.30
CA ASP A 777 38.31 3.38 70.26
C ASP A 777 38.86 3.81 71.63
N PRO A 778 38.19 4.75 72.34
CA PRO A 778 38.55 5.14 73.70
C PRO A 778 38.10 4.08 74.73
N PRO A 779 38.74 4.01 75.91
CA PRO A 779 38.44 2.99 76.90
C PRO A 779 37.11 3.29 77.64
N ASP A 780 36.21 2.31 77.64
CA ASP A 780 35.01 2.30 78.47
C ASP A 780 35.37 2.19 79.95
N THR A 781 34.81 3.10 80.75
CA THR A 781 34.80 3.04 82.22
C THR A 781 33.39 2.73 82.70
N ALA A 782 33.28 1.53 83.30
CA ALA A 782 32.41 1.10 84.39
C ALA A 782 30.87 1.26 84.27
N GLY A 783 30.19 0.12 84.44
CA GLY A 783 28.76 0.01 84.76
C GLY A 783 28.23 -1.39 84.55
#